data_AF-A0A0U5CVF2-F1
#
_entry.id   AF-A0A0U5CVF2-F1
#
_cell.length_a   1.000
_cell.length_b   1.000
_cell.length_c   1.000
_cell.angle_alpha   90.00
_cell.angle_beta   90.00
_cell.angle_gamma   90.00
#
_symmetry.space_group_name_H-M   'P 1'
#
loop_
_entity.id
_entity.type
_entity.pdbx_description
1 polymer ?
#
loop_
_entity_poly.entity_id
_entity_poly.type
_entity_poly.pdbx_seq_one_letter_code
_entity_poly.pdbx_strand_id
1 'polypeptide(L)'
;MPPEQFTTDRQYLHVQPSTDPLQPAAVARSITRLHRTTNETPTYEWLFVATGDTGPTGDRHIDWYVGGDDLQPVKRTLRQSLPTSVDLVETTTSYQQALGLDSPPELNADDATDDDAVAGIEWQGVGDRPDDWQTPLPALETFAGDHEGDWPLADLVDGLATTDAPVLVQILVTPKADWTQRKEDRIIDLELNGDLRRHALGQAIFGGIADTITEATDHDTTRSPSYRRHDSETGQHAGRRDAATPAGRDARRRVEDSTVAPSNARRIEALQTVDTRQSFVVNARAVAIAPESATTDTTIDAISSGFQALRGDHYRVTPTTHPPNSDGARDLLDTISTRTTRTSPSRRKHMLPWVENASPAIVADPAAVGAFCVIDGPTLSPAASRALEPTPEDRTGIELPPRTILDRYLDEPGMTVGHPKTADRTTLDAMLSLPPAVQPLHTALFGSTGAGKTAVGQRMQLANHAATDGATVYIDAKGDDAPEAYTKTHYERYNTLEDVHYFDCTEYLPALPFLTIKPLLDAGLDREWAVNTIAEHYIDLLAAAMGPEQFYSAEAAVEVIQQLVRALFDPVHGSESISQQELLAAATQFHETRNPPPVSDGTLHQKLASTAANNPNTFDSIMSAATRRIGTATNDARLAPLFEAHADEQFDLRRVLDEDCVIIVDLQGYGERSRTLLAVAILSQLWRALQRRQATTERANLPLVNCYIEEAADLATTGILDTLLSQGRGFDLGVTLAMQFPEQLRDSHPRVYAELLNDVGTIITGQIGVDRRLTERLATSEYSADRIETRLHDLQRGDWLVSPAAPFAERQPQPFHVTSPPLPAGHPEGSQPLTGRASRAFERAVQTAKTRTRDEYGVPVGRAASGSTEPAAVDDGDATGSTRPAATATIPHTERFPECLTYIDESPYPIVCETCGDDGTKYPSTPEGLRRAIDCHHSLEEVDRANIPICSLDLTLTSGERAASDYNDAQLRFLTAVYMAHQQRFDRELEYDIVWDSMTNLEAYVGIDADDVQALVDDGLLRVDCRRPHKLYTVTPDGRDVIDVGHREGIAHGDGTGDLSESSLHVAMVDVGARLLAQELVGPDKPGARVQRYYGLEDGRLDAAVLAADGTVVATLEAERINNDRGEAIPRDFDQMAACDPQQAWWLVKTRSDAAALLRALHDPPDGAPRVPRTYSENMAPRRYSLATPGLTDVYTFEYARDTLLDETRPG
;
A
#
# COMPACT_ATOMS: atom_id res chain seq x y z
N MET A 1 18.58 -43.28 -11.39
CA MET A 1 18.09 -42.44 -12.52
C MET A 1 16.57 -42.53 -12.67
N PRO A 2 15.83 -41.40 -12.66
CA PRO A 2 14.39 -41.39 -12.84
C PRO A 2 13.97 -41.79 -14.27
N PRO A 3 12.76 -42.34 -14.48
CA PRO A 3 12.23 -42.65 -15.81
C PRO A 3 12.18 -41.40 -16.71
N GLU A 4 12.42 -41.54 -18.01
CA GLU A 4 12.39 -40.44 -19.00
C GLU A 4 11.06 -39.64 -18.98
N GLN A 5 9.97 -40.30 -18.59
CA GLN A 5 8.64 -39.69 -18.50
C GLN A 5 8.44 -38.83 -17.25
N PHE A 6 9.33 -38.93 -16.27
CA PHE A 6 9.31 -38.14 -15.03
C PHE A 6 9.72 -36.69 -15.30
N THR A 7 10.56 -36.47 -16.31
CA THR A 7 11.08 -35.15 -16.73
C THR A 7 10.31 -34.57 -17.92
N THR A 8 9.25 -35.23 -18.37
CA THR A 8 8.44 -34.76 -19.50
C THR A 8 7.48 -33.66 -19.06
N ASP A 9 7.55 -32.50 -19.73
CA ASP A 9 6.64 -31.38 -19.52
C ASP A 9 5.20 -31.71 -19.95
N ARG A 10 4.24 -31.30 -19.11
CA ARG A 10 2.81 -31.51 -19.33
C ARG A 10 2.03 -30.25 -18.97
N GLN A 11 0.89 -30.06 -19.63
CA GLN A 11 0.00 -28.95 -19.32
C GLN A 11 -0.92 -29.30 -18.14
N TYR A 12 -1.02 -28.37 -17.19
CA TYR A 12 -1.86 -28.47 -16.00
C TYR A 12 -2.63 -27.17 -15.76
N LEU A 13 -3.72 -27.27 -15.02
CA LEU A 13 -4.31 -26.16 -14.29
C LEU A 13 -3.73 -26.18 -12.88
N HIS A 14 -2.96 -25.16 -12.51
CA HIS A 14 -2.59 -24.90 -11.14
C HIS A 14 -3.80 -24.29 -10.43
N VAL A 15 -4.21 -24.92 -9.33
CA VAL A 15 -5.43 -24.59 -8.59
C VAL A 15 -5.03 -24.00 -7.25
N GLN A 16 -5.31 -22.71 -7.08
CA GLN A 16 -5.09 -22.05 -5.80
C GLN A 16 -6.41 -22.03 -5.03
N PRO A 17 -6.55 -22.79 -3.93
CA PRO A 17 -7.82 -22.92 -3.22
C PRO A 17 -8.30 -21.57 -2.67
N SER A 18 -9.60 -21.49 -2.38
CA SER A 18 -10.22 -20.30 -1.79
C SER A 18 -10.54 -20.54 -0.32
N THR A 19 -10.66 -19.46 0.45
CA THR A 19 -11.24 -19.49 1.81
C THR A 19 -12.77 -19.67 1.80
N ASP A 20 -13.43 -19.61 0.64
CA ASP A 20 -14.87 -19.81 0.53
C ASP A 20 -15.26 -21.29 0.68
N PRO A 21 -16.38 -21.60 1.37
CA PRO A 21 -16.84 -22.97 1.52
C PRO A 21 -17.30 -23.57 0.18
N LEU A 22 -16.90 -24.82 -0.06
CA LEU A 22 -17.35 -25.60 -1.20
C LEU A 22 -18.85 -25.92 -1.14
N GLN A 23 -19.45 -26.13 -2.31
CA GLN A 23 -20.82 -26.62 -2.45
C GLN A 23 -20.78 -28.09 -2.93
N PRO A 24 -20.83 -29.10 -2.04
CA PRO A 24 -20.59 -30.49 -2.41
C PRO A 24 -21.53 -31.02 -3.50
N ALA A 25 -22.80 -30.59 -3.46
CA ALA A 25 -23.80 -30.92 -4.47
C ALA A 25 -23.47 -30.35 -5.86
N ALA A 26 -22.76 -29.22 -5.94
CA ALA A 26 -22.27 -28.65 -7.20
C ALA A 26 -21.12 -29.50 -7.75
N VAL A 27 -20.19 -29.94 -6.89
CA VAL A 27 -19.07 -30.82 -7.24
C VAL A 27 -19.57 -32.13 -7.83
N ALA A 28 -20.45 -32.86 -7.12
CA ALA A 28 -20.97 -34.14 -7.60
C ALA A 28 -21.69 -34.00 -8.95
N ARG A 29 -22.42 -32.91 -9.17
CA ARG A 29 -23.11 -32.63 -10.44
C ARG A 29 -22.14 -32.29 -11.57
N SER A 30 -21.13 -31.45 -11.34
CA SER A 30 -20.21 -31.01 -12.40
C SER A 30 -19.30 -32.16 -12.85
N ILE A 31 -18.79 -32.97 -11.92
CA ILE A 31 -17.88 -34.08 -12.18
C ILE A 31 -18.46 -35.13 -13.15
N THR A 32 -19.78 -35.34 -13.15
CA THR A 32 -20.44 -36.25 -14.11
C THR A 32 -20.21 -35.87 -15.58
N ARG A 33 -19.82 -34.62 -15.86
CA ARG A 33 -19.50 -34.15 -17.22
C ARG A 33 -18.20 -34.73 -17.75
N LEU A 34 -17.27 -35.12 -16.88
CA LEU A 34 -16.03 -35.81 -17.24
C LEU A 34 -16.28 -37.22 -17.80
N HIS A 35 -17.50 -37.74 -17.68
CA HIS A 35 -17.92 -39.01 -18.28
C HIS A 35 -18.34 -38.87 -19.77
N ARG A 36 -18.56 -37.65 -20.27
CA ARG A 36 -19.24 -37.39 -21.56
C ARG A 36 -18.33 -36.98 -22.72
N THR A 37 -17.01 -37.03 -22.55
CA THR A 37 -16.11 -36.11 -23.26
C THR A 37 -15.49 -36.60 -24.57
N THR A 38 -15.33 -37.89 -24.88
CA THR A 38 -14.74 -38.34 -26.16
C THR A 38 -15.02 -39.83 -26.47
N ASN A 39 -14.69 -40.28 -27.70
CA ASN A 39 -14.84 -41.69 -28.15
C ASN A 39 -13.83 -42.67 -27.52
N GLU A 40 -12.80 -42.17 -26.84
CA GLU A 40 -11.82 -42.93 -26.05
C GLU A 40 -11.95 -42.50 -24.59
N THR A 41 -11.76 -43.43 -23.65
CA THR A 41 -11.92 -43.17 -22.20
C THR A 41 -10.80 -42.24 -21.70
N PRO A 42 -11.08 -40.95 -21.39
CA PRO A 42 -10.03 -40.02 -20.97
C PRO A 42 -9.52 -40.33 -19.56
N THR A 43 -8.25 -40.05 -19.28
CA THR A 43 -7.69 -40.12 -17.93
C THR A 43 -7.35 -38.72 -17.43
N TYR A 44 -7.97 -38.36 -16.31
CA TYR A 44 -7.76 -37.09 -15.63
C TYR A 44 -6.84 -37.31 -14.43
N GLU A 45 -6.03 -36.30 -14.10
CA GLU A 45 -4.97 -36.41 -13.10
C GLU A 45 -5.03 -35.24 -12.12
N TRP A 46 -5.06 -35.56 -10.83
CA TRP A 46 -4.86 -34.61 -9.74
C TRP A 46 -3.51 -34.89 -9.12
N LEU A 47 -2.74 -33.83 -8.94
CA LEU A 47 -1.40 -33.87 -8.39
C LEU A 47 -1.34 -32.94 -7.18
N PHE A 48 -0.91 -33.46 -6.03
CA PHE A 48 -0.51 -32.64 -4.88
C PHE A 48 0.99 -32.83 -4.67
N VAL A 49 1.73 -31.72 -4.66
CA VAL A 49 3.20 -31.76 -4.58
C VAL A 49 3.66 -30.91 -3.42
N ALA A 50 4.50 -31.46 -2.56
CA ALA A 50 5.22 -30.71 -1.54
C ALA A 50 6.71 -30.87 -1.78
N THR A 51 7.47 -29.77 -1.74
CA THR A 51 8.92 -29.79 -1.99
C THR A 51 9.72 -30.21 -0.75
N GLY A 52 9.13 -30.21 0.44
CA GLY A 52 9.80 -30.52 1.70
C GLY A 52 10.61 -29.37 2.28
N ASP A 53 10.97 -28.36 1.49
CA ASP A 53 11.69 -27.18 1.95
C ASP A 53 10.77 -26.17 2.65
N THR A 54 11.35 -25.44 3.61
CA THR A 54 10.69 -24.28 4.23
C THR A 54 11.11 -23.03 3.48
N GLY A 55 10.13 -22.22 3.07
CA GLY A 55 10.38 -20.95 2.41
C GLY A 55 11.08 -19.94 3.33
N PRO A 56 11.38 -18.72 2.84
CA PRO A 56 12.04 -17.67 3.63
C PRO A 56 11.29 -17.28 4.90
N THR A 57 9.98 -17.54 4.94
CA THR A 57 9.06 -17.29 6.06
C THR A 57 8.99 -18.46 7.05
N GLY A 58 9.63 -19.60 6.75
CA GLY A 58 9.59 -20.81 7.58
C GLY A 58 8.40 -21.74 7.31
N ASP A 59 7.48 -21.37 6.41
CA ASP A 59 6.33 -22.20 6.02
C ASP A 59 6.69 -23.11 4.83
N ARG A 60 6.11 -24.32 4.77
CA ARG A 60 6.25 -25.24 3.62
C ARG A 60 5.26 -24.87 2.52
N HIS A 61 5.51 -25.32 1.29
CA HIS A 61 4.65 -25.03 0.14
C HIS A 61 4.05 -26.31 -0.46
N ILE A 62 2.75 -26.28 -0.79
CA ILE A 62 2.01 -27.36 -1.46
C ILE A 62 1.38 -26.82 -2.74
N ASP A 63 1.71 -27.44 -3.86
CA ASP A 63 1.07 -27.17 -5.13
C ASP A 63 -0.05 -28.17 -5.42
N TRP A 64 -1.17 -27.67 -5.95
CA TRP A 64 -2.27 -28.48 -6.48
C TRP A 64 -2.41 -28.28 -7.99
N TYR A 65 -2.15 -29.34 -8.75
CA TYR A 65 -2.32 -29.36 -10.21
C TYR A 65 -3.43 -30.31 -10.65
N VAL A 66 -4.16 -29.93 -11.70
CA VAL A 66 -5.15 -30.78 -12.36
C VAL A 66 -4.90 -30.84 -13.87
N GLY A 67 -4.70 -32.04 -14.39
CA GLY A 67 -4.35 -32.31 -15.78
C GLY A 67 -5.30 -33.29 -16.46
N GLY A 68 -5.21 -33.35 -17.78
CA GLY A 68 -5.96 -34.28 -18.62
C GLY A 68 -5.51 -34.15 -20.07
N ASP A 69 -5.92 -35.10 -20.91
CA ASP A 69 -5.55 -35.09 -22.34
C ASP A 69 -6.11 -33.84 -23.08
N ASP A 70 -7.21 -33.28 -22.57
CA ASP A 70 -7.74 -31.95 -22.92
C ASP A 70 -8.09 -31.20 -21.63
N LEU A 71 -7.51 -30.01 -21.45
CA LEU A 71 -7.72 -29.17 -20.27
C LEU A 71 -9.08 -28.46 -20.27
N GLN A 72 -9.72 -28.24 -21.42
CA GLN A 72 -10.96 -27.45 -21.50
C GLN A 72 -12.15 -28.08 -20.74
N PRO A 73 -12.41 -29.40 -20.85
CA PRO A 73 -13.44 -30.05 -20.04
C PRO A 73 -13.13 -30.01 -18.54
N VAL A 74 -11.85 -30.12 -18.17
CA VAL A 74 -11.40 -30.05 -16.77
C VAL A 74 -11.65 -28.64 -16.23
N LYS A 75 -11.16 -27.60 -16.92
CA LYS A 75 -11.37 -26.19 -16.56
C LYS A 75 -12.84 -25.86 -16.38
N ARG A 76 -13.70 -26.28 -17.32
CA ARG A 76 -15.16 -26.06 -17.24
C ARG A 76 -15.80 -26.79 -16.05
N THR A 77 -15.29 -27.97 -15.71
CA THR A 77 -15.78 -28.76 -14.58
C THR A 77 -15.37 -28.10 -13.27
N LEU A 78 -14.09 -27.72 -13.13
CA LEU A 78 -13.54 -27.04 -11.96
C LEU A 78 -14.25 -25.70 -11.70
N ARG A 79 -14.45 -24.87 -12.72
CA ARG A 79 -15.21 -23.59 -12.62
C ARG A 79 -16.67 -23.74 -12.15
N GLN A 80 -17.24 -24.94 -12.22
CA GLN A 80 -18.60 -25.21 -11.74
C GLN A 80 -18.64 -25.94 -10.40
N SER A 81 -17.55 -26.60 -10.01
CA SER A 81 -17.42 -27.28 -8.71
C SER A 81 -16.83 -26.38 -7.63
N LEU A 82 -15.90 -25.48 -8.01
CA LEU A 82 -15.13 -24.65 -7.09
C LEU A 82 -15.73 -23.23 -6.99
N PRO A 83 -15.52 -22.51 -5.87
CA PRO A 83 -15.89 -21.11 -5.73
C PRO A 83 -15.30 -20.24 -6.86
N THR A 84 -15.97 -19.15 -7.20
CA THR A 84 -15.47 -18.19 -8.22
C THR A 84 -14.16 -17.53 -7.81
N SER A 85 -13.88 -17.50 -6.51
CA SER A 85 -12.66 -17.00 -5.87
C SER A 85 -11.45 -17.93 -6.03
N VAL A 86 -11.61 -19.15 -6.55
CA VAL A 86 -10.49 -20.05 -6.85
C VAL A 86 -9.80 -19.61 -8.14
N ASP A 87 -8.50 -19.37 -8.05
CA ASP A 87 -7.67 -19.09 -9.22
C ASP A 87 -7.28 -20.38 -9.94
N LEU A 88 -7.42 -20.38 -11.27
CA LEU A 88 -7.07 -21.49 -12.15
C LEU A 88 -6.09 -20.99 -13.20
N VAL A 89 -4.80 -21.24 -12.99
CA VAL A 89 -3.72 -20.78 -13.86
C VAL A 89 -3.28 -21.93 -14.76
N GLU A 90 -3.31 -21.73 -16.08
CA GLU A 90 -2.74 -22.71 -17.02
C GLU A 90 -1.21 -22.66 -16.93
N THR A 91 -0.59 -23.78 -16.59
CA THR A 91 0.85 -23.92 -16.42
C THR A 91 1.39 -25.15 -17.15
N THR A 92 2.69 -25.16 -17.42
CA THR A 92 3.39 -26.32 -17.99
C THR A 92 4.52 -26.71 -17.06
N THR A 93 4.53 -27.95 -16.58
CA THR A 93 5.55 -28.47 -15.66
C THR A 93 5.74 -29.98 -15.82
N SER A 94 6.91 -30.48 -15.42
CA SER A 94 7.21 -31.92 -15.25
C SER A 94 7.16 -32.32 -13.78
N TYR A 95 7.11 -33.63 -13.48
CA TYR A 95 7.10 -34.08 -12.07
C TYR A 95 8.40 -33.70 -11.34
N GLN A 96 9.54 -33.72 -12.06
CA GLN A 96 10.82 -33.29 -11.50
C GLN A 96 10.82 -31.81 -11.12
N GLN A 97 10.34 -30.94 -12.03
CA GLN A 97 10.26 -29.50 -11.79
C GLN A 97 9.28 -29.17 -10.65
N ALA A 98 8.12 -29.83 -10.63
CA ALA A 98 7.14 -29.63 -9.57
C ALA A 98 7.68 -30.01 -8.18
N LEU A 99 8.55 -31.03 -8.10
CA LEU A 99 9.19 -31.43 -6.84
C LEU A 99 10.40 -30.57 -6.45
N GLY A 100 10.80 -29.60 -7.28
CA GLY A 100 11.98 -28.76 -7.01
C GLY A 100 13.32 -29.53 -7.06
N LEU A 101 13.37 -30.69 -7.72
CA LEU A 101 14.58 -31.52 -7.77
C LEU A 101 15.56 -30.98 -8.82
N ASP A 102 16.83 -30.84 -8.44
CA ASP A 102 17.89 -30.39 -9.34
C ASP A 102 17.99 -31.26 -10.60
N SER A 103 18.29 -30.64 -11.73
CA SER A 103 18.60 -31.37 -12.97
C SER A 103 19.91 -32.15 -12.78
N PRO A 104 20.03 -33.42 -13.23
CA PRO A 104 21.28 -34.15 -13.09
C PRO A 104 22.40 -33.36 -13.79
N PRO A 105 23.56 -33.12 -13.15
CA PRO A 105 24.69 -32.50 -13.83
C PRO A 105 25.09 -33.36 -15.03
N GLU A 106 25.48 -32.71 -16.14
CA GLU A 106 25.98 -33.39 -17.34
C GLU A 106 27.09 -34.39 -16.95
N LEU A 107 26.85 -35.67 -17.25
CA LEU A 107 27.62 -36.84 -16.84
C LEU A 107 29.15 -36.67 -16.99
N ASN A 108 29.87 -36.59 -15.86
CA ASN A 108 31.23 -37.13 -15.75
C ASN A 108 31.14 -38.52 -15.11
N ALA A 109 31.54 -39.54 -15.85
CA ALA A 109 31.21 -40.95 -15.60
C ALA A 109 31.95 -41.65 -14.44
N ASP A 110 32.44 -40.93 -13.42
CA ASP A 110 33.31 -41.52 -12.38
C ASP A 110 32.79 -41.42 -10.92
N ASP A 111 31.68 -40.73 -10.61
CA ASP A 111 31.12 -40.66 -9.24
C ASP A 111 29.65 -41.14 -9.20
N ALA A 112 29.42 -42.45 -9.35
CA ALA A 112 28.11 -43.06 -9.20
C ALA A 112 28.00 -43.79 -7.84
N THR A 113 27.67 -43.08 -6.75
CA THR A 113 27.36 -43.74 -5.46
C THR A 113 26.25 -43.17 -4.59
N ASP A 114 25.56 -42.07 -4.90
CA ASP A 114 24.37 -41.67 -4.13
C ASP A 114 23.13 -41.60 -5.05
N ASP A 115 22.42 -42.73 -5.19
CA ASP A 115 21.04 -42.74 -5.71
C ASP A 115 20.13 -42.28 -4.55
N ASP A 116 19.33 -41.22 -4.76
CA ASP A 116 18.35 -40.76 -3.77
C ASP A 116 17.45 -41.91 -3.30
N ALA A 117 17.14 -41.95 -2.02
CA ALA A 117 16.21 -42.92 -1.48
C ALA A 117 14.79 -42.63 -1.98
N VAL A 118 14.08 -43.68 -2.41
CA VAL A 118 12.68 -43.59 -2.86
C VAL A 118 11.80 -44.48 -1.99
N ALA A 119 10.82 -43.89 -1.32
CA ALA A 119 9.74 -44.59 -0.62
C ALA A 119 8.40 -44.32 -1.31
N GLY A 120 7.43 -45.20 -1.15
CA GLY A 120 6.15 -45.07 -1.84
C GLY A 120 4.95 -45.58 -1.05
N ILE A 121 3.76 -45.13 -1.44
CA ILE A 121 2.49 -45.54 -0.86
C ILE A 121 1.44 -45.69 -1.95
N GLU A 122 0.65 -46.76 -1.88
CA GLU A 122 -0.50 -46.99 -2.75
C GLU A 122 -1.76 -47.15 -1.90
N TRP A 123 -2.80 -46.36 -2.18
CA TRP A 123 -4.09 -46.53 -1.52
C TRP A 123 -4.95 -47.52 -2.31
N GLN A 124 -5.51 -48.50 -1.59
CA GLN A 124 -6.26 -49.60 -2.18
C GLN A 124 -7.66 -49.67 -1.59
N GLY A 125 -8.65 -49.94 -2.45
CA GLY A 125 -10.02 -50.21 -2.03
C GLY A 125 -10.14 -51.63 -1.51
N VAL A 126 -10.61 -51.79 -0.27
CA VAL A 126 -10.75 -53.07 0.44
C VAL A 126 -12.21 -53.36 0.71
N GLY A 127 -12.68 -54.50 0.20
CA GLY A 127 -14.01 -55.04 0.49
C GLY A 127 -13.98 -56.17 1.51
N ASP A 128 -15.01 -56.29 2.35
CA ASP A 128 -15.15 -57.46 3.23
C ASP A 128 -15.29 -58.77 2.40
N ARG A 129 -15.89 -58.67 1.22
CA ARG A 129 -16.06 -59.74 0.22
C ARG A 129 -15.47 -59.33 -1.14
N PRO A 130 -15.16 -60.31 -2.03
CA PRO A 130 -14.51 -60.03 -3.32
C PRO A 130 -15.23 -59.04 -4.23
N ASP A 131 -16.56 -58.96 -4.15
CA ASP A 131 -17.37 -58.05 -4.96
C ASP A 131 -17.82 -56.78 -4.20
N ASP A 132 -17.44 -56.60 -2.93
CA ASP A 132 -17.87 -55.44 -2.10
C ASP A 132 -17.38 -54.09 -2.64
N TRP A 133 -16.43 -54.06 -3.58
CA TRP A 133 -16.09 -52.85 -4.35
C TRP A 133 -17.29 -52.21 -5.06
N GLN A 134 -18.41 -52.94 -5.25
CA GLN A 134 -19.64 -52.42 -5.83
C GLN A 134 -20.50 -51.62 -4.83
N THR A 135 -20.23 -51.66 -3.53
CA THR A 135 -20.95 -50.84 -2.52
C THR A 135 -20.38 -49.42 -2.48
N PRO A 136 -21.20 -48.39 -2.16
CA PRO A 136 -20.79 -46.99 -2.23
C PRO A 136 -19.71 -46.68 -1.18
N LEU A 137 -18.81 -45.78 -1.55
CA LEU A 137 -18.05 -44.98 -0.59
C LEU A 137 -18.92 -43.80 -0.11
N PRO A 138 -18.60 -43.18 1.05
CA PRO A 138 -19.34 -42.01 1.53
C PRO A 138 -19.39 -40.89 0.47
N ALA A 139 -20.55 -40.25 0.33
CA ALA A 139 -20.71 -39.12 -0.59
C ALA A 139 -20.02 -37.87 -0.05
N LEU A 140 -19.51 -36.98 -0.92
CA LEU A 140 -18.86 -35.73 -0.48
C LEU A 140 -19.77 -34.88 0.43
N GLU A 141 -21.08 -34.90 0.16
CA GLU A 141 -22.10 -34.21 0.97
C GLU A 141 -22.16 -34.68 2.43
N THR A 142 -21.72 -35.91 2.75
CA THR A 142 -21.74 -36.40 4.13
C THR A 142 -20.68 -35.74 5.02
N PHE A 143 -19.72 -35.03 4.42
CA PHE A 143 -18.64 -34.36 5.11
C PHE A 143 -18.87 -32.85 5.30
N ALA A 144 -19.99 -32.30 4.80
CA ALA A 144 -20.28 -30.87 4.95
C ALA A 144 -20.93 -30.55 6.31
N GLY A 145 -20.27 -29.71 7.15
CA GLY A 145 -20.77 -29.25 8.45
C GLY A 145 -19.71 -28.55 9.32
N ASP A 146 -20.10 -28.04 10.49
CA ASP A 146 -19.29 -27.17 11.39
C ASP A 146 -18.11 -27.87 12.13
N HIS A 147 -17.66 -29.05 11.71
CA HIS A 147 -16.60 -29.79 12.41
C HIS A 147 -15.27 -29.72 11.63
N GLU A 148 -14.28 -29.03 12.20
CA GLU A 148 -12.89 -29.05 11.72
C GLU A 148 -12.37 -30.50 11.67
N GLY A 149 -11.78 -30.90 10.53
CA GLY A 149 -11.05 -32.18 10.39
C GLY A 149 -11.80 -33.37 9.80
N ASP A 150 -13.11 -33.27 9.50
CA ASP A 150 -13.84 -34.39 8.87
C ASP A 150 -13.73 -34.42 7.32
N TRP A 151 -13.02 -33.47 6.70
CA TRP A 151 -12.92 -33.41 5.24
C TRP A 151 -11.97 -34.49 4.68
N PRO A 152 -12.33 -35.24 3.61
CA PRO A 152 -11.60 -36.45 3.19
C PRO A 152 -10.14 -36.27 2.78
N LEU A 153 -9.77 -35.06 2.31
CA LEU A 153 -8.41 -34.72 1.91
C LEU A 153 -7.64 -33.95 3.01
N ALA A 154 -8.27 -33.54 4.11
CA ALA A 154 -7.62 -32.72 5.13
C ALA A 154 -6.39 -33.42 5.72
N ASP A 155 -6.55 -34.68 6.16
CA ASP A 155 -5.45 -35.49 6.72
C ASP A 155 -4.27 -35.65 5.74
N LEU A 156 -4.56 -35.78 4.44
CA LEU A 156 -3.52 -35.90 3.41
C LEU A 156 -2.73 -34.60 3.28
N VAL A 157 -3.42 -33.46 3.21
CA VAL A 157 -2.80 -32.14 3.06
C VAL A 157 -2.05 -31.76 4.34
N ASP A 158 -2.58 -32.07 5.51
CA ASP A 158 -1.90 -31.88 6.80
C ASP A 158 -0.63 -32.71 6.90
N GLY A 159 -0.67 -33.95 6.43
CA GLY A 159 0.52 -34.78 6.25
C GLY A 159 1.54 -34.09 5.36
N LEU A 160 1.15 -33.66 4.16
CA LEU A 160 2.03 -32.95 3.22
C LEU A 160 2.62 -31.64 3.79
N ALA A 161 1.84 -30.90 4.58
CA ALA A 161 2.26 -29.65 5.19
C ALA A 161 3.30 -29.84 6.30
N THR A 162 3.48 -31.07 6.79
CA THR A 162 4.37 -31.39 7.91
C THR A 162 5.60 -32.19 7.49
N THR A 163 5.70 -32.63 6.22
CA THR A 163 6.76 -33.52 5.73
C THR A 163 8.02 -32.80 5.25
N ASP A 164 9.20 -33.37 5.57
CA ASP A 164 10.53 -32.83 5.26
C ASP A 164 11.15 -33.29 3.94
N ALA A 165 10.53 -34.23 3.23
CA ALA A 165 11.02 -34.68 1.92
C ALA A 165 10.10 -34.19 0.79
N PRO A 166 10.66 -33.93 -0.41
CA PRO A 166 9.88 -33.82 -1.63
C PRO A 166 8.96 -35.03 -1.81
N VAL A 167 7.66 -34.79 -1.92
CA VAL A 167 6.63 -35.82 -2.04
C VAL A 167 5.58 -35.43 -3.07
N LEU A 168 5.20 -36.40 -3.90
CA LEU A 168 4.25 -36.23 -4.98
C LEU A 168 3.13 -37.25 -4.82
N VAL A 169 1.90 -36.76 -4.68
CA VAL A 169 0.67 -37.56 -4.62
C VAL A 169 -0.05 -37.45 -5.95
N GLN A 170 -0.26 -38.58 -6.62
CA GLN A 170 -0.96 -38.67 -7.90
C GLN A 170 -2.28 -39.43 -7.74
N ILE A 171 -3.35 -38.82 -8.21
CA ILE A 171 -4.70 -39.39 -8.24
C ILE A 171 -5.17 -39.39 -9.69
N LEU A 172 -5.29 -40.58 -10.27
CA LEU A 172 -5.81 -40.76 -11.63
C LEU A 172 -7.29 -41.14 -11.57
N VAL A 173 -8.12 -40.39 -12.29
CA VAL A 173 -9.57 -40.58 -12.38
C VAL A 173 -9.94 -40.94 -13.81
N THR A 174 -10.45 -42.15 -14.01
CA THR A 174 -10.87 -42.66 -15.33
C THR A 174 -12.35 -43.05 -15.30
N PRO A 175 -13.18 -42.61 -16.28
CA PRO A 175 -14.57 -43.07 -16.40
C PRO A 175 -14.67 -44.60 -16.45
N LYS A 176 -15.56 -45.17 -15.62
CA LYS A 176 -15.85 -46.61 -15.62
C LYS A 176 -16.99 -46.90 -16.58
N ALA A 177 -16.86 -47.98 -17.36
CA ALA A 177 -17.94 -48.49 -18.20
C ALA A 177 -19.16 -48.92 -17.35
N ASP A 178 -20.35 -48.76 -17.92
CA ASP A 178 -21.63 -49.13 -17.29
C ASP A 178 -21.58 -50.58 -16.79
N TRP A 179 -21.79 -50.75 -15.49
CA TRP A 179 -21.80 -52.04 -14.81
C TRP A 179 -23.15 -52.37 -14.16
N THR A 180 -24.24 -51.72 -14.60
CA THR A 180 -25.62 -51.96 -14.16
C THR A 180 -25.94 -53.46 -14.14
N GLN A 181 -25.60 -54.18 -15.20
CA GLN A 181 -25.87 -55.62 -15.29
C GLN A 181 -25.15 -56.41 -14.18
N ARG A 182 -23.91 -56.05 -13.85
CA ARG A 182 -23.11 -56.72 -12.83
C ARG A 182 -23.66 -56.46 -11.42
N LYS A 183 -24.20 -55.25 -11.17
CA LYS A 183 -24.94 -54.90 -9.95
C LYS A 183 -26.20 -55.76 -9.80
N GLU A 184 -27.01 -55.86 -10.85
CA GLU A 184 -28.25 -56.65 -10.84
C GLU A 184 -27.97 -58.14 -10.60
N ASP A 185 -26.97 -58.70 -11.29
CA ASP A 185 -26.54 -60.10 -11.08
C ASP A 185 -26.09 -60.33 -9.63
N ARG A 186 -25.39 -59.36 -9.03
CA ARG A 186 -24.95 -59.41 -7.64
C ARG A 186 -26.10 -59.32 -6.64
N ILE A 187 -27.07 -58.44 -6.88
CA ILE A 187 -28.27 -58.33 -6.04
C ILE A 187 -29.01 -59.67 -6.00
N ILE A 188 -29.17 -60.31 -7.17
CA ILE A 188 -29.77 -61.65 -7.27
C ILE A 188 -28.96 -62.68 -6.46
N ASP A 189 -27.62 -62.68 -6.58
CA ASP A 189 -26.76 -63.59 -5.82
C ASP A 189 -26.85 -63.36 -4.30
N LEU A 190 -27.06 -62.13 -3.84
CA LEU A 190 -27.28 -61.77 -2.43
C LEU A 190 -28.68 -62.20 -1.93
N GLU A 191 -29.73 -61.99 -2.74
CA GLU A 191 -31.11 -62.44 -2.45
C GLU A 191 -31.20 -63.97 -2.32
N LEU A 192 -30.44 -64.70 -3.15
CA LEU A 192 -30.40 -66.16 -3.14
C LEU A 192 -29.43 -66.75 -2.09
N ASN A 193 -28.79 -65.91 -1.26
CA ASN A 193 -27.67 -66.29 -0.38
C ASN A 193 -26.53 -67.04 -1.11
N GLY A 194 -26.43 -66.85 -2.43
CA GLY A 194 -25.43 -67.45 -3.31
C GLY A 194 -24.03 -66.88 -3.08
N ASP A 195 -23.94 -65.60 -2.73
CA ASP A 195 -22.70 -64.91 -2.39
C ASP A 195 -21.99 -65.56 -1.18
N LEU A 196 -22.76 -65.87 -0.13
CA LEU A 196 -22.29 -66.62 1.06
C LEU A 196 -21.84 -68.05 0.70
N ARG A 197 -22.56 -68.74 -0.21
CA ARG A 197 -22.21 -70.10 -0.63
C ARG A 197 -20.97 -70.14 -1.51
N ARG A 198 -20.76 -69.18 -2.43
CA ARG A 198 -19.51 -69.09 -3.22
C ARG A 198 -18.31 -68.76 -2.34
N HIS A 199 -18.49 -67.86 -1.37
CA HIS A 199 -17.46 -67.54 -0.39
C HIS A 199 -17.12 -68.73 0.52
N ALA A 200 -18.13 -69.44 1.05
CA ALA A 200 -17.94 -70.64 1.87
C ALA A 200 -17.40 -71.86 1.09
N LEU A 201 -17.82 -72.07 -0.16
CA LEU A 201 -17.34 -73.16 -1.03
C LEU A 201 -15.89 -72.91 -1.47
N GLY A 202 -15.51 -71.66 -1.71
CA GLY A 202 -14.12 -71.24 -1.94
C GLY A 202 -13.21 -71.53 -0.75
N GLN A 203 -13.69 -71.32 0.49
CA GLN A 203 -12.96 -71.72 1.69
C GLN A 203 -12.91 -73.25 1.90
N ALA A 204 -13.95 -73.99 1.52
CA ALA A 204 -14.05 -75.44 1.77
C ALA A 204 -13.29 -76.33 0.76
N ILE A 205 -13.15 -75.90 -0.51
CA ILE A 205 -12.49 -76.71 -1.57
C ILE A 205 -10.97 -76.82 -1.37
N PHE A 206 -10.31 -75.85 -0.74
CA PHE A 206 -8.85 -75.83 -0.57
C PHE A 206 -8.34 -76.49 0.72
N GLY A 207 -9.22 -76.98 1.59
CA GLY A 207 -8.83 -77.81 2.74
C GLY A 207 -8.32 -79.20 2.37
N GLY A 208 -8.32 -79.59 1.09
CA GLY A 208 -8.06 -80.96 0.64
C GLY A 208 -6.91 -81.18 -0.36
N ILE A 209 -6.24 -80.14 -0.87
CA ILE A 209 -5.13 -80.31 -1.83
C ILE A 209 -4.01 -79.32 -1.50
N ALA A 210 -3.15 -79.73 -0.57
CA ALA A 210 -1.84 -79.13 -0.35
C ALA A 210 -0.80 -80.23 -0.54
N ASP A 211 -0.51 -80.56 -1.79
CA ASP A 211 0.79 -81.05 -2.23
C ASP A 211 0.86 -81.00 -3.76
N THR A 212 2.03 -80.66 -4.27
CA THR A 212 2.50 -80.66 -5.67
C THR A 212 2.30 -79.38 -6.54
N ILE A 213 3.47 -78.80 -6.86
CA ILE A 213 3.94 -78.19 -8.13
C ILE A 213 4.20 -76.67 -8.12
N THR A 214 5.48 -76.36 -7.88
CA THR A 214 6.31 -75.34 -8.52
C THR A 214 6.49 -75.60 -10.02
N GLU A 215 6.33 -74.58 -10.88
CA GLU A 215 7.23 -74.19 -12.00
C GLU A 215 6.48 -73.35 -13.06
N ALA A 216 7.22 -72.37 -13.60
CA ALA A 216 6.79 -71.44 -14.63
C ALA A 216 6.65 -72.09 -16.01
N THR A 217 5.78 -71.56 -16.87
CA THR A 217 6.07 -71.22 -18.29
C THR A 217 4.85 -70.63 -19.00
N ASP A 218 5.14 -69.66 -19.85
CA ASP A 218 4.27 -69.07 -20.88
C ASP A 218 3.84 -70.11 -21.92
N HIS A 219 2.55 -70.13 -22.31
CA HIS A 219 2.12 -70.43 -23.68
C HIS A 219 0.62 -70.21 -23.94
N ASP A 220 0.36 -70.05 -25.23
CA ASP A 220 -0.76 -69.43 -25.94
C ASP A 220 -1.96 -70.37 -26.22
N THR A 221 -3.10 -69.74 -26.58
CA THR A 221 -4.25 -70.27 -27.35
C THR A 221 -5.15 -71.41 -26.84
N THR A 222 -6.46 -71.08 -26.85
CA THR A 222 -7.61 -71.90 -27.31
C THR A 222 -8.01 -73.17 -26.54
N ARG A 223 -9.23 -73.15 -25.97
CA ARG A 223 -10.28 -74.15 -26.26
C ARG A 223 -11.61 -73.79 -25.59
N SER A 224 -12.61 -73.49 -26.42
CA SER A 224 -14.02 -73.79 -26.12
C SER A 224 -14.30 -75.27 -26.40
N PRO A 225 -15.36 -75.83 -25.81
CA PRO A 225 -16.28 -76.62 -26.61
C PRO A 225 -17.75 -76.22 -26.39
N SER A 226 -18.31 -75.70 -27.49
CA SER A 226 -19.69 -75.79 -28.01
C SER A 226 -20.77 -76.56 -27.23
N TYR A 227 -21.95 -75.95 -27.16
CA TYR A 227 -23.18 -76.62 -27.60
C TYR A 227 -23.88 -75.79 -28.69
N ARG A 228 -24.17 -76.47 -29.80
CA ARG A 228 -24.70 -75.95 -31.08
C ARG A 228 -26.22 -76.17 -31.11
N ARG A 229 -26.99 -75.23 -31.66
CA ARG A 229 -28.39 -75.48 -32.07
C ARG A 229 -28.57 -75.01 -33.52
N HIS A 230 -29.02 -75.93 -34.36
CA HIS A 230 -29.52 -75.67 -35.72
C HIS A 230 -31.00 -75.27 -35.63
N ASP A 231 -31.45 -74.34 -36.47
CA ASP A 231 -32.27 -74.66 -37.64
C ASP A 231 -32.58 -73.43 -38.51
N SER A 232 -32.89 -73.72 -39.77
CA SER A 232 -32.88 -72.89 -40.97
C SER A 232 -34.17 -72.09 -41.25
N GLU A 233 -33.95 -70.84 -41.70
CA GLU A 233 -34.49 -70.11 -42.86
C GLU A 233 -35.96 -70.16 -43.37
N THR A 234 -36.41 -68.93 -43.71
CA THR A 234 -37.33 -68.45 -44.78
C THR A 234 -38.85 -68.37 -44.57
N GLY A 235 -39.43 -67.20 -44.94
CA GLY A 235 -40.80 -67.12 -45.46
C GLY A 235 -41.62 -65.88 -45.08
N GLN A 236 -41.83 -64.97 -46.03
CA GLN A 236 -42.69 -63.78 -46.01
C GLN A 236 -44.19 -64.07 -45.73
N HIS A 237 -44.90 -63.15 -45.06
CA HIS A 237 -46.20 -62.60 -45.51
C HIS A 237 -46.71 -61.47 -44.60
N ALA A 238 -47.28 -60.43 -45.24
CA ALA A 238 -47.87 -59.24 -44.65
C ALA A 238 -49.33 -59.46 -44.19
N GLY A 239 -49.81 -58.67 -43.20
CA GLY A 239 -51.26 -58.45 -43.00
C GLY A 239 -51.75 -58.12 -41.58
N ARG A 240 -51.72 -56.83 -41.21
CA ARG A 240 -52.83 -56.03 -40.65
C ARG A 240 -53.66 -56.53 -39.43
N ARG A 241 -53.71 -55.61 -38.43
CA ARG A 241 -54.78 -55.22 -37.46
C ARG A 241 -54.82 -55.86 -36.06
N ASP A 242 -54.59 -54.96 -35.10
CA ASP A 242 -55.00 -54.88 -33.69
C ASP A 242 -56.13 -55.81 -33.23
N ALA A 243 -55.93 -56.48 -32.08
CA ALA A 243 -56.44 -56.04 -30.78
C ALA A 243 -56.27 -57.15 -29.72
N ALA A 244 -55.62 -56.78 -28.61
CA ALA A 244 -55.76 -57.32 -27.27
C ALA A 244 -55.36 -58.79 -26.94
N THR A 245 -54.62 -58.88 -25.83
CA THR A 245 -54.47 -59.99 -24.84
C THR A 245 -53.40 -61.08 -25.11
N PRO A 246 -52.92 -61.85 -24.08
CA PRO A 246 -51.67 -61.59 -23.34
C PRO A 246 -50.72 -62.83 -23.23
N ALA A 247 -49.42 -62.63 -23.00
CA ALA A 247 -48.41 -63.57 -22.43
C ALA A 247 -47.01 -62.91 -22.59
N GLY A 248 -45.99 -63.02 -21.75
CA GLY A 248 -45.67 -63.87 -20.61
C GLY A 248 -44.15 -64.11 -20.58
N ARG A 249 -43.55 -64.16 -19.37
CA ARG A 249 -42.13 -64.42 -18.96
C ARG A 249 -41.22 -63.18 -18.85
N ASP A 250 -40.59 -62.84 -17.72
CA ASP A 250 -40.25 -63.60 -16.51
C ASP A 250 -40.65 -62.85 -15.22
N ALA A 251 -41.67 -63.36 -14.54
CA ALA A 251 -41.83 -63.15 -13.11
C ALA A 251 -40.80 -64.04 -12.39
N ARG A 252 -39.61 -63.48 -12.13
CA ARG A 252 -38.68 -64.07 -11.16
C ARG A 252 -39.23 -63.73 -9.78
N ARG A 253 -39.67 -64.76 -9.07
CA ARG A 253 -40.27 -64.67 -7.74
C ARG A 253 -39.26 -64.00 -6.80
N ARG A 254 -39.51 -62.73 -6.44
CA ARG A 254 -38.80 -62.03 -5.36
C ARG A 254 -38.90 -62.90 -4.13
N VAL A 255 -37.75 -63.27 -3.58
CA VAL A 255 -37.64 -64.01 -2.33
C VAL A 255 -38.37 -63.21 -1.24
N GLU A 256 -39.19 -63.84 -0.39
CA GLU A 256 -39.84 -63.12 0.72
C GLU A 256 -38.74 -62.52 1.62
N ASP A 257 -38.81 -61.21 1.86
CA ASP A 257 -37.79 -60.36 2.49
C ASP A 257 -37.25 -60.95 3.82
N SER A 258 -38.06 -61.75 4.51
CA SER A 258 -37.72 -62.46 5.74
C SER A 258 -36.73 -63.64 5.58
N THR A 259 -36.28 -63.97 4.37
CA THR A 259 -35.37 -65.11 4.10
C THR A 259 -33.98 -64.71 3.59
N VAL A 260 -33.73 -63.41 3.38
CA VAL A 260 -32.41 -62.86 3.07
C VAL A 260 -31.64 -62.63 4.38
N ALA A 261 -30.36 -63.02 4.43
CA ALA A 261 -29.55 -62.78 5.63
C ALA A 261 -29.43 -61.27 5.90
N PRO A 262 -29.50 -60.78 7.16
CA PRO A 262 -29.45 -59.35 7.48
C PRO A 262 -28.23 -58.62 6.92
N SER A 263 -27.07 -59.31 6.83
CA SER A 263 -25.85 -58.76 6.23
C SER A 263 -25.89 -58.63 4.71
N ASN A 264 -26.72 -59.43 4.03
CA ASN A 264 -26.97 -59.31 2.60
C ASN A 264 -28.02 -58.22 2.32
N ALA A 265 -29.03 -58.07 3.19
CA ALA A 265 -30.02 -57.00 3.07
C ALA A 265 -29.36 -55.60 3.09
N ARG A 266 -28.44 -55.35 4.03
CA ARG A 266 -27.66 -54.10 4.08
C ARG A 266 -26.82 -53.86 2.82
N ARG A 267 -26.20 -54.91 2.27
CA ARG A 267 -25.46 -54.82 0.99
C ARG A 267 -26.38 -54.48 -0.18
N ILE A 268 -27.57 -55.07 -0.24
CA ILE A 268 -28.55 -54.78 -1.30
C ILE A 268 -29.02 -53.33 -1.19
N GLU A 269 -29.34 -52.85 0.01
CA GLU A 269 -29.70 -51.45 0.26
C GLU A 269 -28.58 -50.49 -0.16
N ALA A 270 -27.34 -50.77 0.25
CA ALA A 270 -26.18 -49.98 -0.15
C ALA A 270 -25.94 -50.03 -1.67
N LEU A 271 -26.09 -51.19 -2.32
CA LEU A 271 -25.94 -51.30 -3.78
C LEU A 271 -26.97 -50.45 -4.50
N GLN A 272 -28.20 -50.32 -3.99
CA GLN A 272 -29.28 -49.58 -4.66
C GLN A 272 -28.99 -48.09 -4.81
N THR A 273 -28.20 -47.48 -3.92
CA THR A 273 -27.86 -46.04 -3.96
C THR A 273 -26.81 -45.69 -5.01
N VAL A 274 -26.01 -46.66 -5.46
CA VAL A 274 -24.88 -46.43 -6.37
C VAL A 274 -25.32 -46.12 -7.80
N ASP A 275 -24.80 -45.03 -8.38
CA ASP A 275 -24.88 -44.75 -9.81
C ASP A 275 -23.82 -45.56 -10.59
N THR A 276 -24.28 -46.61 -11.26
CA THR A 276 -23.44 -47.54 -12.03
C THR A 276 -23.09 -47.07 -13.45
N ARG A 277 -23.78 -46.03 -13.97
CA ARG A 277 -23.60 -45.56 -15.34
C ARG A 277 -22.51 -44.52 -15.45
N GLN A 278 -22.35 -43.70 -14.41
CA GLN A 278 -21.39 -42.59 -14.37
C GLN A 278 -20.32 -42.78 -13.29
N SER A 279 -20.02 -44.01 -12.89
CA SER A 279 -18.93 -44.27 -11.92
C SER A 279 -17.54 -44.02 -12.52
N PHE A 280 -16.56 -43.85 -11.65
CA PHE A 280 -15.15 -43.69 -11.98
C PHE A 280 -14.31 -44.79 -11.33
N VAL A 281 -13.15 -45.07 -11.93
CA VAL A 281 -12.06 -45.78 -11.29
C VAL A 281 -11.01 -44.76 -10.87
N VAL A 282 -10.62 -44.81 -9.59
CA VAL A 282 -9.61 -43.95 -8.99
C VAL A 282 -8.37 -44.80 -8.67
N ASN A 283 -7.20 -44.35 -9.10
CA ASN A 283 -5.90 -44.88 -8.69
C ASN A 283 -5.16 -43.78 -7.91
N ALA A 284 -4.99 -43.95 -6.60
CA ALA A 284 -4.29 -42.99 -5.74
C ALA A 284 -2.97 -43.59 -5.23
N ARG A 285 -1.88 -42.82 -5.34
CA ARG A 285 -0.53 -43.25 -4.98
C ARG A 285 0.40 -42.06 -4.74
N ALA A 286 1.48 -42.25 -4.00
CA ALA A 286 2.48 -41.20 -3.79
C ALA A 286 3.91 -41.77 -3.68
N VAL A 287 4.90 -40.94 -4.03
CA VAL A 287 6.33 -41.20 -3.83
C VAL A 287 6.99 -40.05 -3.10
N ALA A 288 7.91 -40.39 -2.18
CA ALA A 288 8.81 -39.44 -1.54
C ALA A 288 10.24 -39.73 -1.99
N ILE A 289 10.99 -38.68 -2.31
CA ILE A 289 12.35 -38.75 -2.84
C ILE A 289 13.24 -37.84 -1.99
N ALA A 290 14.26 -38.39 -1.34
CA ALA A 290 15.25 -37.62 -0.59
C ALA A 290 16.58 -38.39 -0.46
N PRO A 291 17.70 -37.71 -0.17
CA PRO A 291 18.99 -38.38 0.01
C PRO A 291 18.98 -39.40 1.16
N GLU A 292 18.24 -39.12 2.24
CA GLU A 292 18.18 -39.96 3.43
C GLU A 292 16.91 -40.83 3.48
N SER A 293 17.09 -42.15 3.61
CA SER A 293 15.97 -43.11 3.67
C SER A 293 15.02 -42.87 4.85
N ALA A 294 15.51 -42.42 6.00
CA ALA A 294 14.69 -42.14 7.18
C ALA A 294 13.68 -41.00 6.93
N THR A 295 14.09 -39.98 6.19
CA THR A 295 13.24 -38.83 5.83
C THR A 295 12.12 -39.24 4.89
N THR A 296 12.42 -40.09 3.89
CA THR A 296 11.39 -40.63 2.98
C THR A 296 10.39 -41.54 3.69
N ASP A 297 10.83 -42.38 4.63
CA ASP A 297 9.95 -43.29 5.37
C ASP A 297 9.01 -42.51 6.29
N THR A 298 9.55 -41.54 7.04
CA THR A 298 8.76 -40.63 7.90
C THR A 298 7.74 -39.83 7.09
N THR A 299 8.12 -39.39 5.89
CA THR A 299 7.24 -38.62 4.99
C THR A 299 6.06 -39.48 4.49
N ILE A 300 6.33 -40.73 4.10
CA ILE A 300 5.28 -41.67 3.67
C ILE A 300 4.35 -42.04 4.82
N ASP A 301 4.90 -42.23 6.03
CA ASP A 301 4.10 -42.51 7.23
C ASP A 301 3.17 -41.35 7.58
N ALA A 302 3.63 -40.10 7.44
CA ALA A 302 2.83 -38.90 7.73
C ALA A 302 1.59 -38.76 6.83
N ILE A 303 1.69 -39.13 5.55
CA ILE A 303 0.55 -39.07 4.61
C ILE A 303 -0.29 -40.37 4.59
N SER A 304 0.09 -41.40 5.35
CA SER A 304 -0.53 -42.72 5.26
C SER A 304 -2.01 -42.75 5.66
N SER A 305 -2.44 -41.86 6.56
CA SER A 305 -3.84 -41.66 6.96
C SER A 305 -4.70 -41.03 5.86
N GLY A 306 -4.11 -40.58 4.75
CA GLY A 306 -4.85 -40.04 3.61
C GLY A 306 -6.00 -40.96 3.18
N PHE A 307 -7.18 -40.38 2.95
CA PHE A 307 -8.42 -41.07 2.59
C PHE A 307 -9.01 -42.01 3.66
N GLN A 308 -8.51 -42.03 4.90
CA GLN A 308 -9.05 -42.89 5.96
C GLN A 308 -10.54 -42.61 6.26
N ALA A 309 -10.99 -41.37 6.06
CA ALA A 309 -12.40 -40.96 6.15
C ALA A 309 -13.31 -41.67 5.12
N LEU A 310 -12.75 -42.20 4.02
CA LEU A 310 -13.49 -42.90 2.97
C LEU A 310 -13.74 -44.37 3.33
N ARG A 311 -14.59 -44.54 4.34
CA ARG A 311 -14.99 -45.85 4.88
C ARG A 311 -16.51 -46.00 4.87
N GLY A 312 -17.01 -46.74 3.87
CA GLY A 312 -18.39 -47.23 3.86
C GLY A 312 -18.57 -48.49 4.70
N ASP A 313 -19.80 -48.99 4.76
CA ASP A 313 -20.18 -50.16 5.56
C ASP A 313 -19.42 -51.44 5.19
N HIS A 314 -19.10 -51.60 3.89
CA HIS A 314 -18.51 -52.82 3.32
C HIS A 314 -17.32 -52.57 2.39
N TYR A 315 -17.02 -51.30 2.11
CA TYR A 315 -15.95 -50.90 1.21
C TYR A 315 -15.23 -49.67 1.78
N ARG A 316 -13.91 -49.74 1.87
CA ARG A 316 -13.06 -48.70 2.48
C ARG A 316 -11.76 -48.52 1.71
N VAL A 317 -11.09 -47.40 1.91
CA VAL A 317 -9.74 -47.16 1.38
C VAL A 317 -8.71 -47.43 2.48
N THR A 318 -7.64 -48.15 2.16
CA THR A 318 -6.52 -48.41 3.09
C THR A 318 -5.17 -48.23 2.39
N PRO A 319 -4.15 -47.71 3.08
CA PRO A 319 -2.81 -47.54 2.54
C PRO A 319 -2.03 -48.87 2.47
N THR A 320 -1.13 -48.99 1.50
CA THR A 320 -0.06 -50.00 1.45
C THR A 320 1.25 -49.25 1.25
N THR A 321 2.14 -49.28 2.24
CA THR A 321 3.44 -48.59 2.19
C THR A 321 4.53 -49.50 1.64
N HIS A 322 5.48 -48.90 0.92
CA HIS A 322 6.64 -49.53 0.33
C HIS A 322 7.89 -48.85 0.89
N PRO A 323 8.72 -49.58 1.67
CA PRO A 323 9.85 -48.98 2.35
C PRO A 323 10.90 -48.47 1.35
N PRO A 324 11.80 -47.58 1.80
CA PRO A 324 12.81 -46.97 0.96
C PRO A 324 13.61 -48.01 0.16
N ASN A 325 13.81 -47.76 -1.13
CA ASN A 325 14.61 -48.58 -2.04
C ASN A 325 14.11 -50.03 -2.24
N SER A 326 12.86 -50.33 -1.89
CA SER A 326 12.21 -51.59 -2.23
C SER A 326 11.82 -51.66 -3.71
N ASP A 327 11.71 -52.87 -4.26
CA ASP A 327 11.22 -53.07 -5.63
C ASP A 327 9.81 -52.49 -5.83
N GLY A 328 8.99 -52.49 -4.77
CA GLY A 328 7.66 -51.89 -4.78
C GLY A 328 7.68 -50.37 -4.91
N ALA A 329 8.60 -49.68 -4.22
CA ALA A 329 8.74 -48.22 -4.35
C ALA A 329 9.22 -47.81 -5.75
N ARG A 330 10.15 -48.58 -6.34
CA ARG A 330 10.60 -48.36 -7.73
C ARG A 330 9.51 -48.62 -8.77
N ASP A 331 8.74 -49.69 -8.60
CA ASP A 331 7.57 -50.00 -9.45
C ASP A 331 6.54 -48.87 -9.37
N LEU A 332 6.31 -48.31 -8.17
CA LEU A 332 5.38 -47.20 -8.00
C LEU A 332 5.86 -45.92 -8.71
N LEU A 333 7.15 -45.59 -8.62
CA LEU A 333 7.75 -44.45 -9.32
C LEU A 333 7.61 -44.58 -10.85
N ASP A 334 7.86 -45.77 -11.41
CA ASP A 334 7.65 -46.06 -12.83
C ASP A 334 6.16 -45.95 -13.21
N THR A 335 5.28 -46.49 -12.36
CA THR A 335 3.84 -46.45 -12.60
C THR A 335 3.31 -45.00 -12.58
N ILE A 336 3.81 -44.13 -11.68
CA ILE A 336 3.51 -42.69 -11.64
C ILE A 336 3.98 -42.00 -12.91
N SER A 337 5.24 -42.24 -13.30
CA SER A 337 5.87 -41.65 -14.48
C SER A 337 5.11 -41.98 -15.77
N THR A 338 4.69 -43.24 -15.90
CA THR A 338 3.93 -43.76 -17.06
C THR A 338 2.42 -43.45 -17.01
N ARG A 339 1.90 -42.89 -15.91
CA ARG A 339 0.45 -42.70 -15.66
C ARG A 339 -0.35 -44.01 -15.83
N THR A 340 0.25 -45.16 -15.52
CA THR A 340 -0.39 -46.46 -15.73
C THR A 340 -1.59 -46.65 -14.79
N THR A 341 -2.79 -46.80 -15.36
CA THR A 341 -4.05 -47.00 -14.62
C THR A 341 -4.36 -48.48 -14.42
N ARG A 342 -4.86 -48.85 -13.23
CA ARG A 342 -5.37 -50.20 -12.93
C ARG A 342 -6.91 -50.13 -12.92
N THR A 343 -7.57 -50.85 -13.83
CA THR A 343 -9.03 -50.70 -14.08
C THR A 343 -9.91 -51.80 -13.49
N SER A 344 -9.34 -52.96 -13.12
CA SER A 344 -10.10 -54.10 -12.59
C SER A 344 -10.08 -54.15 -11.05
N PRO A 345 -11.21 -53.95 -10.37
CA PRO A 345 -11.30 -54.02 -8.90
C PRO A 345 -11.23 -55.45 -8.36
N SER A 346 -11.60 -56.45 -9.18
CA SER A 346 -11.54 -57.87 -8.80
C SER A 346 -10.31 -58.56 -9.40
N ARG A 347 -9.56 -59.32 -8.60
CA ARG A 347 -8.43 -60.17 -9.04
C ARG A 347 -8.73 -61.65 -8.82
N ARG A 348 -8.19 -62.55 -9.66
CA ARG A 348 -8.36 -64.01 -9.50
C ARG A 348 -7.92 -64.52 -8.12
N LYS A 349 -6.94 -63.86 -7.50
CA LYS A 349 -6.42 -64.18 -6.16
C LYS A 349 -7.39 -63.85 -5.01
N HIS A 350 -8.37 -62.96 -5.22
CA HIS A 350 -9.37 -62.59 -4.18
C HIS A 350 -10.36 -63.73 -3.88
N MET A 351 -10.30 -64.84 -4.63
CA MET A 351 -11.05 -66.05 -4.32
C MET A 351 -10.36 -66.93 -3.26
N LEU A 352 -9.17 -66.56 -2.79
CA LEU A 352 -8.39 -67.31 -1.79
C LEU A 352 -8.72 -66.83 -0.36
N PRO A 353 -8.81 -67.73 0.65
CA PRO A 353 -9.31 -67.40 2.00
C PRO A 353 -8.44 -66.42 2.81
N TRP A 354 -7.18 -66.26 2.44
CA TRP A 354 -6.15 -65.54 3.20
C TRP A 354 -5.65 -64.29 2.48
N VAL A 355 -6.25 -63.95 1.33
CA VAL A 355 -5.89 -62.79 0.54
C VAL A 355 -6.93 -61.72 0.82
N GLU A 356 -6.49 -60.58 1.34
CA GLU A 356 -7.35 -59.41 1.50
C GLU A 356 -7.90 -58.96 0.14
N ASN A 357 -9.17 -58.56 0.08
CA ASN A 357 -9.80 -58.10 -1.17
C ASN A 357 -9.40 -56.66 -1.49
N ALA A 358 -8.11 -56.37 -1.47
CA ALA A 358 -7.53 -55.06 -1.72
C ALA A 358 -7.23 -54.87 -3.21
N SER A 359 -7.67 -53.76 -3.78
CA SER A 359 -7.35 -53.40 -5.16
C SER A 359 -7.00 -51.91 -5.30
N PRO A 360 -5.94 -51.57 -6.03
CA PRO A 360 -5.62 -50.18 -6.40
C PRO A 360 -6.66 -49.54 -7.32
N ALA A 361 -7.53 -50.34 -7.94
CA ALA A 361 -8.63 -49.86 -8.78
C ALA A 361 -9.84 -49.52 -7.90
N ILE A 362 -9.81 -48.37 -7.25
CA ILE A 362 -10.87 -47.91 -6.35
C ILE A 362 -12.08 -47.52 -7.20
N VAL A 363 -13.29 -47.98 -6.86
CA VAL A 363 -14.52 -47.62 -7.59
C VAL A 363 -15.29 -46.59 -6.78
N ALA A 364 -15.49 -45.40 -7.37
CA ALA A 364 -16.25 -44.32 -6.77
C ALA A 364 -17.38 -43.89 -7.73
N ASP A 365 -18.57 -43.65 -7.19
CA ASP A 365 -19.66 -43.05 -7.97
C ASP A 365 -19.51 -41.51 -8.01
N PRO A 366 -20.34 -40.79 -8.77
CA PRO A 366 -20.25 -39.32 -8.84
C PRO A 366 -20.38 -38.61 -7.50
N ALA A 367 -21.10 -39.20 -6.54
CA ALA A 367 -21.30 -38.61 -5.22
C ALA A 367 -20.03 -38.72 -4.36
N ALA A 368 -19.27 -39.82 -4.49
CA ALA A 368 -18.07 -40.07 -3.71
C ALA A 368 -16.76 -39.60 -4.39
N VAL A 369 -16.68 -39.57 -5.73
CA VAL A 369 -15.41 -39.27 -6.43
C VAL A 369 -14.87 -37.87 -6.12
N GLY A 370 -15.75 -36.90 -5.83
CA GLY A 370 -15.34 -35.56 -5.41
C GLY A 370 -14.47 -35.56 -4.15
N ALA A 371 -14.64 -36.54 -3.27
CA ALA A 371 -13.84 -36.68 -2.05
C ALA A 371 -12.36 -37.02 -2.30
N PHE A 372 -12.00 -37.43 -3.53
CA PHE A 372 -10.61 -37.61 -3.94
C PHE A 372 -10.04 -36.39 -4.66
N CYS A 373 -10.87 -35.40 -5.01
CA CYS A 373 -10.53 -34.40 -6.03
C CYS A 373 -10.57 -32.94 -5.55
N VAL A 374 -11.25 -32.62 -4.43
CA VAL A 374 -11.42 -31.22 -3.99
C VAL A 374 -11.17 -31.03 -2.49
N ILE A 375 -10.61 -29.88 -2.15
CA ILE A 375 -10.30 -29.44 -0.78
C ILE A 375 -11.24 -28.30 -0.41
N ASP A 376 -11.82 -28.36 0.79
CA ASP A 376 -12.65 -27.27 1.33
C ASP A 376 -11.79 -26.34 2.20
N GLY A 377 -11.61 -25.09 1.75
CA GLY A 377 -10.70 -24.13 2.37
C GLY A 377 -10.93 -23.90 3.87
N PRO A 378 -12.18 -23.65 4.32
CA PRO A 378 -12.51 -23.49 5.74
C PRO A 378 -12.17 -24.69 6.64
N THR A 379 -12.02 -25.89 6.07
CA THR A 379 -11.76 -27.13 6.84
C THR A 379 -10.28 -27.45 6.99
N LEU A 380 -9.39 -26.67 6.36
CA LEU A 380 -7.95 -26.87 6.42
C LEU A 380 -7.38 -26.46 7.78
N SER A 381 -6.43 -27.25 8.31
CA SER A 381 -5.68 -26.83 9.48
C SER A 381 -4.83 -25.57 9.18
N PRO A 382 -4.39 -24.81 10.21
CA PRO A 382 -3.50 -23.67 9.99
C PRO A 382 -2.17 -24.01 9.30
N ALA A 383 -1.70 -25.26 9.37
CA ALA A 383 -0.48 -25.70 8.68
C ALA A 383 -0.77 -25.95 7.19
N ALA A 384 -1.84 -26.69 6.89
CA ALA A 384 -2.27 -26.95 5.52
C ALA A 384 -2.74 -25.68 4.79
N SER A 385 -3.45 -24.79 5.48
CA SER A 385 -3.87 -23.50 4.94
C SER A 385 -2.66 -22.63 4.59
N ARG A 386 -1.67 -22.51 5.48
CA ARG A 386 -0.42 -21.78 5.15
C ARG A 386 0.34 -22.43 4.00
N ALA A 387 0.37 -23.75 3.93
CA ALA A 387 1.13 -24.44 2.90
C ALA A 387 0.49 -24.41 1.51
N LEU A 388 -0.85 -24.41 1.42
CA LEU A 388 -1.59 -24.28 0.17
C LEU A 388 -1.76 -22.83 -0.31
N GLU A 389 -1.46 -21.84 0.56
CA GLU A 389 -1.60 -20.41 0.30
C GLU A 389 -2.94 -20.06 -0.38
N PRO A 390 -4.11 -20.35 0.24
CA PRO A 390 -5.39 -20.07 -0.37
C PRO A 390 -5.52 -18.59 -0.71
N THR A 391 -6.09 -18.28 -1.87
CA THR A 391 -6.28 -16.90 -2.32
C THR A 391 -7.28 -16.24 -1.36
N PRO A 392 -6.88 -15.19 -0.61
CA PRO A 392 -7.82 -14.38 0.16
C PRO A 392 -8.90 -13.83 -0.79
N GLU A 393 -10.16 -13.73 -0.34
CA GLU A 393 -11.26 -13.16 -1.16
C GLU A 393 -10.89 -11.79 -1.77
N ASP A 394 -10.06 -11.04 -1.07
CA ASP A 394 -9.60 -9.69 -1.42
C ASP A 394 -8.62 -9.68 -2.58
N ARG A 395 -8.02 -10.84 -2.88
CA ARG A 395 -7.16 -11.11 -4.02
C ARG A 395 -7.90 -11.74 -5.22
N THR A 396 -9.22 -11.87 -5.17
CA THR A 396 -9.99 -12.39 -6.32
C THR A 396 -10.27 -11.25 -7.31
N GLY A 397 -10.09 -11.50 -8.62
CA GLY A 397 -10.35 -10.45 -9.62
C GLY A 397 -11.84 -10.07 -9.70
N ILE A 398 -12.12 -8.83 -10.10
CA ILE A 398 -13.49 -8.36 -10.36
C ILE A 398 -13.91 -8.81 -11.76
N GLU A 399 -15.14 -9.30 -11.92
CA GLU A 399 -15.66 -9.52 -13.27
C GLU A 399 -15.70 -8.19 -14.04
N LEU A 400 -15.13 -8.20 -15.24
CA LEU A 400 -15.21 -7.05 -16.11
C LEU A 400 -16.66 -6.75 -16.47
N PRO A 401 -17.07 -5.46 -16.51
CA PRO A 401 -18.38 -5.11 -17.02
C PRO A 401 -18.62 -5.67 -18.43
N PRO A 402 -19.88 -5.93 -18.82
CA PRO A 402 -20.19 -6.47 -20.14
C PRO A 402 -19.52 -5.67 -21.27
N ARG A 403 -18.97 -6.36 -22.29
CA ARG A 403 -18.30 -5.70 -23.43
C ARG A 403 -19.15 -4.62 -24.10
N THR A 404 -20.47 -4.81 -24.19
CA THR A 404 -21.40 -3.79 -24.71
C THR A 404 -21.33 -2.45 -24.00
N ILE A 405 -20.85 -2.43 -22.76
CA ILE A 405 -20.61 -1.23 -21.95
C ILE A 405 -19.13 -0.80 -22.09
N LEU A 406 -18.18 -1.74 -21.97
CA LEU A 406 -16.75 -1.42 -21.98
C LEU A 406 -16.21 -0.97 -23.34
N ASP A 407 -16.73 -1.48 -24.46
CA ASP A 407 -16.18 -1.26 -25.80
C ASP A 407 -16.07 0.24 -26.17
N ARG A 408 -16.82 1.13 -25.52
CA ARG A 408 -16.72 2.59 -25.70
C ARG A 408 -15.46 3.23 -25.09
N TYR A 409 -14.73 2.50 -24.26
CA TYR A 409 -13.50 2.94 -23.59
C TYR A 409 -12.29 2.13 -24.05
N LEU A 410 -12.49 1.00 -24.73
CA LEU A 410 -11.42 0.09 -25.13
C LEU A 410 -10.87 0.52 -26.49
N ASP A 411 -9.54 0.75 -26.53
CA ASP A 411 -8.78 1.14 -27.73
C ASP A 411 -9.26 2.44 -28.40
N GLU A 412 -10.00 3.26 -27.66
CA GLU A 412 -10.47 4.58 -28.08
C GLU A 412 -9.42 5.68 -27.78
N PRO A 413 -9.37 6.78 -28.55
CA PRO A 413 -8.52 7.91 -28.27
C PRO A 413 -9.01 8.67 -27.03
N GLY A 414 -8.09 9.12 -26.17
CA GLY A 414 -8.41 9.90 -24.98
C GLY A 414 -7.37 9.75 -23.86
N MET A 415 -7.80 9.95 -22.61
CA MET A 415 -6.95 9.76 -21.43
C MET A 415 -6.73 8.27 -21.17
N THR A 416 -5.61 7.74 -21.64
CA THR A 416 -5.25 6.32 -21.48
C THR A 416 -4.86 5.99 -20.03
N VAL A 417 -5.54 5.01 -19.44
CA VAL A 417 -5.34 4.57 -18.05
C VAL A 417 -4.48 3.29 -17.99
N GLY A 418 -4.86 2.24 -18.71
CA GLY A 418 -4.13 0.96 -18.65
C GLY A 418 -4.91 -0.24 -19.19
N HIS A 419 -4.47 -1.46 -18.88
CA HIS A 419 -5.12 -2.68 -19.35
C HIS A 419 -6.12 -3.22 -18.31
N PRO A 420 -7.41 -3.39 -18.66
CA PRO A 420 -8.38 -4.03 -17.77
C PRO A 420 -7.93 -5.46 -17.39
N LYS A 421 -8.15 -5.87 -16.14
CA LYS A 421 -7.91 -7.23 -15.66
C LYS A 421 -9.23 -7.99 -15.54
N THR A 422 -9.26 -9.22 -16.04
CA THR A 422 -10.40 -10.12 -15.85
C THR A 422 -10.48 -10.62 -14.40
N ALA A 423 -11.55 -11.36 -14.06
CA ALA A 423 -11.68 -12.02 -12.76
C ALA A 423 -10.50 -12.98 -12.47
N ASP A 424 -9.93 -13.58 -13.51
CA ASP A 424 -8.78 -14.48 -13.43
C ASP A 424 -7.44 -13.70 -13.41
N ARG A 425 -7.48 -12.38 -13.17
CA ARG A 425 -6.32 -11.45 -13.18
C ARG A 425 -5.51 -11.42 -14.48
N THR A 426 -6.00 -12.07 -15.52
CA THR A 426 -5.41 -11.96 -16.86
C THR A 426 -5.71 -10.58 -17.42
N THR A 427 -4.67 -9.92 -17.93
CA THR A 427 -4.81 -8.64 -18.60
C THR A 427 -5.56 -8.83 -19.92
N LEU A 428 -6.57 -8.01 -20.13
CA LEU A 428 -7.25 -7.92 -21.41
C LEU A 428 -6.30 -7.24 -22.41
N ASP A 429 -6.15 -7.85 -23.59
CA ASP A 429 -5.40 -7.27 -24.72
C ASP A 429 -6.20 -6.14 -25.39
N ALA A 430 -6.43 -5.08 -24.63
CA ALA A 430 -7.05 -3.81 -25.03
C ALA A 430 -6.62 -2.72 -24.03
N MET A 431 -6.50 -1.48 -24.49
CA MET A 431 -6.21 -0.33 -23.63
C MET A 431 -7.48 0.38 -23.22
N LEU A 432 -7.65 0.62 -21.92
CA LEU A 432 -8.69 1.49 -21.39
C LEU A 432 -8.28 2.96 -21.55
N SER A 433 -9.10 3.74 -22.23
CA SER A 433 -8.98 5.19 -22.38
C SER A 433 -10.30 5.89 -22.06
N LEU A 434 -10.24 7.05 -21.39
CA LEU A 434 -11.41 7.89 -21.18
C LEU A 434 -11.61 8.80 -22.39
N PRO A 435 -12.69 8.65 -23.18
CA PRO A 435 -12.90 9.45 -24.38
C PRO A 435 -13.20 10.92 -24.03
N PRO A 436 -12.90 11.89 -24.93
CA PRO A 436 -13.15 13.32 -24.70
C PRO A 436 -14.57 13.64 -24.23
N ALA A 437 -15.57 12.88 -24.68
CA ALA A 437 -16.98 13.10 -24.33
C ALA A 437 -17.30 12.95 -22.83
N VAL A 438 -16.49 12.23 -22.04
CA VAL A 438 -16.72 12.02 -20.60
C VAL A 438 -15.76 12.83 -19.71
N GLN A 439 -14.69 13.39 -20.27
CA GLN A 439 -13.68 14.14 -19.54
C GLN A 439 -14.18 15.44 -18.87
N PRO A 440 -15.16 16.19 -19.43
CA PRO A 440 -15.78 17.31 -18.73
C PRO A 440 -16.38 16.93 -17.37
N LEU A 441 -16.73 15.65 -17.17
CA LEU A 441 -17.27 15.16 -15.90
C LEU A 441 -16.21 15.03 -14.80
N HIS A 442 -14.97 15.47 -15.06
CA HIS A 442 -13.83 15.45 -14.16
C HIS A 442 -13.35 14.04 -13.80
N THR A 443 -12.08 13.96 -13.42
CA THR A 443 -11.40 12.72 -13.04
C THR A 443 -10.67 12.93 -11.73
N ALA A 444 -10.77 11.96 -10.82
CA ALA A 444 -9.96 11.93 -9.61
C ALA A 444 -9.04 10.70 -9.63
N LEU A 445 -7.78 10.94 -9.27
CA LEU A 445 -6.71 9.95 -9.21
C LEU A 445 -6.16 9.88 -7.78
N PHE A 446 -6.49 8.79 -7.07
CA PHE A 446 -6.08 8.56 -5.68
C PHE A 446 -5.04 7.44 -5.58
N GLY A 447 -4.15 7.50 -4.60
CA GLY A 447 -3.19 6.44 -4.33
C GLY A 447 -2.11 6.90 -3.37
N SER A 448 -1.57 6.00 -2.56
CA SER A 448 -0.45 6.29 -1.67
C SER A 448 0.82 6.76 -2.42
N THR A 449 1.80 7.26 -1.68
CA THR A 449 3.12 7.60 -2.24
C THR A 449 3.75 6.34 -2.85
N GLY A 450 4.20 6.43 -4.10
CA GLY A 450 4.76 5.30 -4.83
C GLY A 450 3.74 4.41 -5.55
N ALA A 451 2.42 4.58 -5.34
CA ALA A 451 1.39 3.78 -6.02
C ALA A 451 1.43 3.85 -7.57
N GLY A 452 2.05 4.91 -8.12
CA GLY A 452 2.20 5.12 -9.56
C GLY A 452 1.34 6.26 -10.14
N LYS A 453 0.81 7.15 -9.30
CA LYS A 453 -0.06 8.28 -9.72
C LYS A 453 0.53 9.10 -10.86
N THR A 454 1.75 9.60 -10.68
CA THR A 454 2.45 10.42 -11.67
C THR A 454 2.66 9.66 -13.00
N ALA A 455 2.96 8.36 -12.94
CA ALA A 455 3.15 7.53 -14.14
C ALA A 455 1.85 7.39 -14.96
N VAL A 456 0.72 7.12 -14.30
CA VAL A 456 -0.59 7.06 -14.95
C VAL A 456 -1.02 8.45 -15.41
N GLY A 457 -0.85 9.47 -14.58
CA GLY A 457 -1.19 10.86 -14.90
C GLY A 457 -0.46 11.39 -16.13
N GLN A 458 0.86 11.20 -16.22
CA GLN A 458 1.64 11.58 -17.41
C GLN A 458 1.19 10.83 -18.66
N ARG A 459 0.84 9.54 -18.53
CA ARG A 459 0.32 8.77 -19.68
C ARG A 459 -1.06 9.26 -20.11
N MET A 460 -1.93 9.60 -19.18
CA MET A 460 -3.22 10.24 -19.47
C MET A 460 -2.99 11.54 -20.23
N GLN A 461 -2.14 12.44 -19.73
CA GLN A 461 -1.81 13.72 -20.38
C GLN A 461 -1.25 13.50 -21.79
N LEU A 462 -0.23 12.66 -21.92
CA LEU A 462 0.48 12.42 -23.17
C LEU A 462 -0.43 11.80 -24.24
N ALA A 463 -1.30 10.86 -23.86
CA ALA A 463 -2.26 10.26 -24.80
C ALA A 463 -3.41 11.20 -25.16
N ASN A 464 -3.87 11.99 -24.19
CA ASN A 464 -5.00 12.87 -24.38
C ASN A 464 -4.67 14.10 -25.25
N HIS A 465 -3.42 14.59 -25.21
CA HIS A 465 -2.95 15.64 -26.12
C HIS A 465 -3.23 15.30 -27.60
N ALA A 466 -3.01 14.04 -28.00
CA ALA A 466 -3.33 13.59 -29.36
C ALA A 466 -4.85 13.40 -29.64
N ALA A 467 -5.69 13.46 -28.61
CA ALA A 467 -7.12 13.16 -28.69
C ALA A 467 -8.02 14.40 -28.54
N THR A 468 -7.46 15.54 -28.14
CA THR A 468 -8.21 16.77 -27.87
C THR A 468 -7.52 17.96 -28.51
N ASP A 469 -8.28 18.84 -29.16
CA ASP A 469 -7.74 20.01 -29.88
C ASP A 469 -7.54 21.27 -28.99
N GLY A 470 -7.78 21.15 -27.67
CA GLY A 470 -7.71 22.28 -26.73
C GLY A 470 -6.52 22.15 -25.77
N ALA A 471 -6.23 23.23 -25.06
CA ALA A 471 -5.03 23.27 -24.24
C ALA A 471 -5.03 22.23 -23.11
N THR A 472 -3.87 21.60 -22.90
CA THR A 472 -3.56 20.83 -21.70
C THR A 472 -2.82 21.72 -20.72
N VAL A 473 -3.47 22.08 -19.61
CA VAL A 473 -2.88 22.85 -18.52
C VAL A 473 -2.37 21.87 -17.46
N TYR A 474 -1.07 21.86 -17.20
CA TYR A 474 -0.44 21.04 -16.19
C TYR A 474 0.14 21.91 -15.09
N ILE A 475 -0.41 21.80 -13.87
CA ILE A 475 0.05 22.51 -12.68
C ILE A 475 0.73 21.50 -11.76
N ASP A 476 2.06 21.60 -11.65
CA ASP A 476 2.81 20.85 -10.67
C ASP A 476 2.85 21.61 -9.35
N ALA A 477 1.95 21.26 -8.44
CA ALA A 477 1.98 21.74 -7.07
C ALA A 477 2.82 20.85 -6.15
N LYS A 478 3.37 19.70 -6.61
CA LYS A 478 4.21 18.83 -5.78
C LYS A 478 5.67 19.31 -5.72
N GLY A 479 6.14 19.95 -6.79
CA GLY A 479 7.47 20.55 -6.88
C GLY A 479 8.57 19.52 -7.06
N ASP A 480 8.33 18.50 -7.88
CA ASP A 480 9.28 17.44 -8.22
C ASP A 480 9.68 17.50 -9.72
N ASP A 481 10.46 16.54 -10.20
CA ASP A 481 10.95 16.55 -11.60
C ASP A 481 9.88 16.06 -12.62
N ALA A 482 8.60 15.92 -12.22
CA ALA A 482 7.54 15.41 -13.09
C ALA A 482 7.27 16.30 -14.33
N PRO A 483 7.30 17.65 -14.27
CA PRO A 483 7.23 18.52 -15.45
C PRO A 483 8.33 18.26 -16.49
N GLU A 484 9.57 18.09 -16.03
CA GLU A 484 10.67 17.78 -16.93
C GLU A 484 10.51 16.38 -17.54
N ALA A 485 10.12 15.39 -16.74
CA ALA A 485 9.85 14.02 -17.20
C ALA A 485 8.71 13.99 -18.24
N TYR A 486 7.61 14.70 -18.01
CA TYR A 486 6.54 14.86 -19.00
C TYR A 486 7.07 15.47 -20.30
N THR A 487 7.82 16.57 -20.21
CA THR A 487 8.36 17.28 -21.39
C THR A 487 9.28 16.37 -22.23
N LYS A 488 10.07 15.50 -21.58
CA LYS A 488 10.87 14.47 -22.28
C LYS A 488 10.00 13.49 -23.06
N THR A 489 8.94 12.98 -22.43
CA THR A 489 8.02 12.02 -23.07
C THR A 489 7.20 12.66 -24.19
N HIS A 490 6.83 13.94 -24.03
CA HIS A 490 6.19 14.74 -25.06
C HIS A 490 7.11 14.88 -26.27
N TYR A 491 8.36 15.31 -26.06
CA TYR A 491 9.33 15.45 -27.13
C TYR A 491 9.61 14.13 -27.84
N GLU A 492 9.73 13.02 -27.12
CA GLU A 492 9.93 11.70 -27.76
C GLU A 492 8.72 11.29 -28.61
N ARG A 493 7.49 11.55 -28.16
CA ARG A 493 6.27 11.17 -28.87
C ARG A 493 5.97 12.05 -30.09
N TYR A 494 6.13 13.36 -29.95
CA TYR A 494 5.71 14.35 -30.96
C TYR A 494 6.87 14.97 -31.73
N ASN A 495 8.11 14.73 -31.28
CA ASN A 495 9.34 15.22 -31.89
C ASN A 495 9.37 16.75 -32.06
N THR A 496 8.73 17.46 -31.15
CA THR A 496 8.69 18.93 -31.07
C THR A 496 8.39 19.38 -29.62
N LEU A 497 8.67 20.64 -29.33
CA LEU A 497 8.23 21.38 -28.13
C LEU A 497 7.74 22.78 -28.54
N GLU A 498 7.31 22.95 -29.79
CA GLU A 498 6.81 24.24 -30.30
C GLU A 498 5.44 24.60 -29.73
N ASP A 499 4.64 23.59 -29.41
CA ASP A 499 3.33 23.62 -28.78
C ASP A 499 3.38 23.62 -27.25
N VAL A 500 4.57 23.68 -26.66
CA VAL A 500 4.75 23.72 -25.19
C VAL A 500 5.10 25.13 -24.71
N HIS A 501 4.27 25.65 -23.81
CA HIS A 501 4.50 26.84 -23.01
C HIS A 501 4.96 26.41 -21.62
N TYR A 502 6.27 26.42 -21.40
CA TYR A 502 6.87 26.01 -20.12
C TYR A 502 7.11 27.24 -19.26
N PHE A 503 6.41 27.39 -18.15
CA PHE A 503 6.64 28.44 -17.16
C PHE A 503 7.44 27.89 -15.99
N ASP A 504 8.75 28.13 -16.02
CA ASP A 504 9.65 27.90 -14.89
C ASP A 504 9.45 29.03 -13.89
N CYS A 505 8.52 28.82 -12.95
CA CYS A 505 8.05 29.89 -12.10
C CYS A 505 9.17 30.44 -11.20
N THR A 506 10.28 29.72 -11.03
CA THR A 506 11.45 30.21 -10.28
C THR A 506 12.19 31.35 -10.99
N GLU A 507 12.09 31.41 -12.31
CA GLU A 507 12.75 32.43 -13.13
C GLU A 507 11.76 33.49 -13.65
N TYR A 508 10.59 33.08 -14.12
CA TYR A 508 9.56 33.95 -14.70
C TYR A 508 8.15 33.41 -14.48
N LEU A 509 7.20 34.32 -14.24
CA LEU A 509 5.80 33.99 -14.08
C LEU A 509 5.02 34.28 -15.37
N PRO A 510 3.88 33.62 -15.61
CA PRO A 510 2.97 34.01 -16.67
C PRO A 510 2.54 35.48 -16.51
N ALA A 511 2.58 36.26 -17.58
CA ALA A 511 2.20 37.67 -17.58
C ALA A 511 0.67 37.86 -17.49
N LEU A 512 0.12 37.57 -16.30
CA LEU A 512 -1.30 37.55 -16.01
C LEU A 512 -1.67 38.63 -14.98
N PRO A 513 -2.03 39.86 -15.42
CA PRO A 513 -2.39 40.93 -14.49
C PRO A 513 -3.60 40.54 -13.63
N PHE A 514 -3.45 40.65 -12.31
CA PHE A 514 -4.49 40.20 -11.37
C PHE A 514 -5.60 41.23 -11.12
N LEU A 515 -5.26 42.50 -10.96
CA LEU A 515 -6.20 43.58 -10.59
C LEU A 515 -6.68 44.37 -11.81
N THR A 516 -7.27 43.68 -12.80
CA THR A 516 -7.82 44.30 -14.01
C THR A 516 -9.15 43.68 -14.44
N ILE A 517 -10.18 44.52 -14.60
CA ILE A 517 -11.49 44.11 -15.15
C ILE A 517 -11.56 44.27 -16.68
N LYS A 518 -10.61 44.98 -17.29
CA LYS A 518 -10.63 45.33 -18.71
C LYS A 518 -10.85 44.10 -19.62
N PRO A 519 -10.14 42.96 -19.46
CA PRO A 519 -10.36 41.79 -20.32
C PRO A 519 -11.75 41.15 -20.18
N LEU A 520 -12.41 41.33 -19.03
CA LEU A 520 -13.78 40.85 -18.78
C LEU A 520 -14.80 41.76 -19.46
N LEU A 521 -14.60 43.08 -19.38
CA LEU A 521 -15.45 44.07 -20.04
C LEU A 521 -15.33 43.98 -21.57
N ASP A 522 -14.13 43.79 -22.09
CA ASP A 522 -13.87 43.60 -23.52
C ASP A 522 -14.58 42.33 -24.06
N ALA A 523 -14.78 41.32 -23.21
CA ALA A 523 -15.57 40.13 -23.52
C ALA A 523 -17.10 40.34 -23.38
N GLY A 524 -17.55 41.55 -23.03
CA GLY A 524 -18.96 41.91 -22.90
C GLY A 524 -19.60 41.52 -21.56
N LEU A 525 -18.81 41.17 -20.55
CA LEU A 525 -19.32 40.83 -19.21
C LEU A 525 -19.72 42.08 -18.44
N ASP A 526 -20.70 41.93 -17.55
CA ASP A 526 -21.19 43.04 -16.72
C ASP A 526 -20.11 43.54 -15.74
N ARG A 527 -20.03 44.87 -15.58
CA ARG A 527 -19.00 45.51 -14.74
C ARG A 527 -19.18 45.18 -13.26
N GLU A 528 -20.41 45.22 -12.74
CA GLU A 528 -20.66 44.95 -11.33
C GLU A 528 -20.22 43.52 -10.99
N TRP A 529 -20.59 42.58 -11.87
CA TRP A 529 -20.16 41.20 -11.75
C TRP A 529 -18.64 41.04 -11.85
N ALA A 530 -17.99 41.67 -12.85
CA ALA A 530 -16.54 41.57 -13.03
C ALA A 530 -15.75 42.09 -11.81
N VAL A 531 -16.22 43.21 -11.24
CA VAL A 531 -15.63 43.78 -10.02
C VAL A 531 -15.83 42.84 -8.83
N ASN A 532 -17.01 42.22 -8.69
CA ASN A 532 -17.26 41.25 -7.62
C ASN A 532 -16.32 40.04 -7.72
N THR A 533 -16.17 39.48 -8.92
CA THR A 533 -15.27 38.33 -9.17
C THR A 533 -13.81 38.66 -8.85
N ILE A 534 -13.32 39.85 -9.23
CA ILE A 534 -11.95 40.25 -8.88
C ILE A 534 -11.78 40.44 -7.39
N ALA A 535 -12.75 41.07 -6.72
CA ALA A 535 -12.70 41.26 -5.28
C ALA A 535 -12.70 39.91 -4.53
N GLU A 536 -13.57 38.97 -4.90
CA GLU A 536 -13.63 37.62 -4.30
C GLU A 536 -12.32 36.85 -4.49
N HIS A 537 -11.82 36.77 -5.72
CA HIS A 537 -10.56 36.08 -6.01
C HIS A 537 -9.36 36.75 -5.31
N TYR A 538 -9.36 38.08 -5.16
CA TYR A 538 -8.32 38.77 -4.41
C TYR A 538 -8.34 38.40 -2.93
N ILE A 539 -9.53 38.24 -2.36
CA ILE A 539 -9.69 37.75 -0.99
C ILE A 539 -9.23 36.30 -0.85
N ASP A 540 -9.58 35.42 -1.79
CA ASP A 540 -9.09 34.03 -1.79
C ASP A 540 -7.57 33.97 -1.84
N LEU A 541 -6.95 34.84 -2.64
CA LEU A 541 -5.50 34.94 -2.72
C LEU A 541 -4.88 35.43 -1.40
N LEU A 542 -5.46 36.46 -0.76
CA LEU A 542 -4.98 36.94 0.54
C LEU A 542 -5.19 35.90 1.65
N ALA A 543 -6.28 35.14 1.60
CA ALA A 543 -6.55 34.04 2.54
C ALA A 543 -5.53 32.91 2.36
N ALA A 544 -5.20 32.53 1.13
CA ALA A 544 -4.11 31.59 0.84
C ALA A 544 -2.75 32.13 1.31
N ALA A 545 -2.52 33.44 1.13
CA ALA A 545 -1.28 34.10 1.55
C ALA A 545 -1.10 34.14 3.07
N MET A 546 -2.17 34.21 3.86
CA MET A 546 -2.10 34.37 5.32
C MET A 546 -2.48 33.12 6.11
N GLY A 547 -3.10 32.14 5.46
CA GLY A 547 -3.82 31.06 6.12
C GLY A 547 -5.27 31.50 6.42
N PRO A 548 -6.29 30.66 6.13
CA PRO A 548 -7.69 31.05 6.21
C PRO A 548 -8.11 31.45 7.64
N GLU A 549 -7.65 30.74 8.67
CA GLU A 549 -7.99 31.05 10.07
C GLU A 549 -7.48 32.44 10.48
N GLN A 550 -6.21 32.74 10.19
CA GLN A 550 -5.63 34.04 10.51
C GLN A 550 -6.29 35.16 9.70
N PHE A 551 -6.57 34.91 8.41
CA PHE A 551 -7.16 35.90 7.53
C PHE A 551 -8.58 36.31 7.97
N TYR A 552 -9.46 35.33 8.20
CA TYR A 552 -10.87 35.54 8.54
C TYR A 552 -11.12 35.90 10.02
N SER A 553 -10.11 35.81 10.90
CA SER A 553 -10.20 36.24 12.30
C SER A 553 -10.68 37.69 12.53
N ALA A 554 -10.54 38.55 11.51
CA ALA A 554 -10.98 39.95 11.55
C ALA A 554 -11.94 40.26 10.38
N GLU A 555 -13.15 39.72 10.44
CA GLU A 555 -14.19 39.86 9.40
C GLU A 555 -14.40 41.31 8.93
N ALA A 556 -14.41 42.28 9.84
CA ALA A 556 -14.58 43.69 9.49
C ALA A 556 -13.43 44.25 8.63
N ALA A 557 -12.20 43.77 8.81
CA ALA A 557 -11.08 44.15 7.95
C ALA A 557 -11.21 43.54 6.55
N VAL A 558 -11.64 42.28 6.46
CA VAL A 558 -11.92 41.58 5.20
C VAL A 558 -13.00 42.33 4.40
N GLU A 559 -14.09 42.71 5.07
CA GLU A 559 -15.17 43.46 4.43
C GLU A 559 -14.70 44.81 3.88
N VAL A 560 -13.86 45.54 4.64
CA VAL A 560 -13.30 46.81 4.20
C VAL A 560 -12.36 46.63 3.00
N ILE A 561 -11.54 45.58 2.95
CA ILE A 561 -10.69 45.29 1.79
C ILE A 561 -11.54 45.09 0.54
N GLN A 562 -12.61 44.27 0.62
CA GLN A 562 -13.54 44.07 -0.50
C GLN A 562 -14.17 45.38 -0.97
N GLN A 563 -14.59 46.24 -0.04
CA GLN A 563 -15.18 47.54 -0.35
C GLN A 563 -14.17 48.50 -1.00
N LEU A 564 -12.91 48.51 -0.55
CA LEU A 564 -11.85 49.32 -1.13
C LEU A 564 -11.52 48.87 -2.56
N VAL A 565 -11.41 47.56 -2.81
CA VAL A 565 -11.22 47.02 -4.16
C VAL A 565 -12.38 47.46 -5.07
N ARG A 566 -13.64 47.29 -4.62
CA ARG A 566 -14.82 47.73 -5.37
C ARG A 566 -14.81 49.24 -5.67
N ALA A 567 -14.40 50.06 -4.70
CA ALA A 567 -14.34 51.51 -4.83
C ALA A 567 -13.31 51.95 -5.88
N LEU A 568 -12.17 51.27 -5.97
CA LEU A 568 -11.13 51.58 -6.96
C LEU A 568 -11.49 51.18 -8.39
N PHE A 569 -12.48 50.29 -8.57
CA PHE A 569 -13.07 49.96 -9.87
C PHE A 569 -14.39 50.71 -10.15
N ASP A 570 -14.72 51.75 -9.37
CA ASP A 570 -15.94 52.54 -9.57
C ASP A 570 -16.05 53.10 -11.01
N PRO A 571 -17.24 53.06 -11.64
CA PRO A 571 -17.40 53.47 -13.04
C PRO A 571 -17.15 54.96 -13.31
N VAL A 572 -17.22 55.83 -12.30
CA VAL A 572 -17.03 57.29 -12.44
C VAL A 572 -15.69 57.74 -11.89
N HIS A 573 -15.27 57.17 -10.77
CA HIS A 573 -14.12 57.62 -9.99
C HIS A 573 -12.93 56.64 -9.98
N GLY A 574 -13.13 55.40 -10.42
CA GLY A 574 -12.13 54.35 -10.46
C GLY A 574 -11.46 54.15 -11.82
N SER A 575 -10.68 53.08 -11.93
CA SER A 575 -9.97 52.64 -13.16
C SER A 575 -10.35 51.20 -13.51
N GLU A 576 -10.25 50.81 -14.78
CA GLU A 576 -10.47 49.41 -15.22
C GLU A 576 -9.27 48.49 -14.93
N SER A 577 -8.14 49.07 -14.55
CA SER A 577 -6.93 48.38 -14.10
C SER A 577 -6.31 49.18 -12.98
N ILE A 578 -5.98 48.53 -11.88
CA ILE A 578 -5.34 49.15 -10.72
C ILE A 578 -4.12 48.34 -10.32
N SER A 579 -3.15 49.00 -9.71
CA SER A 579 -1.99 48.37 -9.08
C SER A 579 -2.26 48.09 -7.61
N GLN A 580 -1.49 47.16 -7.03
CA GLN A 580 -1.55 46.92 -5.59
C GLN A 580 -1.07 48.12 -4.77
N GLN A 581 -0.12 48.91 -5.29
CA GLN A 581 0.33 50.14 -4.63
C GLN A 581 -0.80 51.19 -4.53
N GLU A 582 -1.65 51.30 -5.55
CA GLU A 582 -2.83 52.17 -5.51
C GLU A 582 -3.86 51.69 -4.47
N LEU A 583 -4.05 50.37 -4.34
CA LEU A 583 -4.92 49.80 -3.30
C LEU A 583 -4.39 50.07 -1.89
N LEU A 584 -3.08 49.89 -1.67
CA LEU A 584 -2.44 50.21 -0.40
C LEU A 584 -2.52 51.72 -0.10
N ALA A 585 -2.25 52.58 -1.07
CA ALA A 585 -2.35 54.02 -0.92
C ALA A 585 -3.77 54.47 -0.57
N ALA A 586 -4.79 53.88 -1.19
CA ALA A 586 -6.19 54.15 -0.87
C ALA A 586 -6.56 53.71 0.56
N ALA A 587 -6.07 52.54 0.99
CA ALA A 587 -6.26 52.06 2.37
C ALA A 587 -5.58 52.99 3.40
N THR A 588 -4.33 53.38 3.16
CA THR A 588 -3.58 54.30 4.02
C THR A 588 -4.23 55.68 4.08
N GLN A 589 -4.65 56.25 2.94
CA GLN A 589 -5.35 57.53 2.90
C GLN A 589 -6.67 57.47 3.67
N PHE A 590 -7.41 56.36 3.55
CA PHE A 590 -8.66 56.17 4.28
C PHE A 590 -8.40 56.09 5.80
N HIS A 591 -7.34 55.37 6.20
CA HIS A 591 -6.91 55.27 7.60
C HIS A 591 -6.53 56.64 8.19
N GLU A 592 -5.73 57.44 7.49
CA GLU A 592 -5.24 58.73 7.97
C GLU A 592 -6.31 59.82 8.01
N THR A 593 -7.15 59.89 6.97
CA THR A 593 -8.07 61.02 6.77
C THR A 593 -9.50 60.74 7.22
N ARG A 594 -9.85 59.46 7.44
CA ARG A 594 -11.24 58.97 7.63
C ARG A 594 -12.20 59.32 6.50
N ASN A 595 -11.68 59.79 5.37
CA ASN A 595 -12.47 60.05 4.18
C ASN A 595 -12.35 58.84 3.26
N PRO A 596 -13.45 58.13 2.97
CA PRO A 596 -13.40 56.99 2.07
C PRO A 596 -13.15 57.45 0.63
N PRO A 597 -12.65 56.55 -0.24
CA PRO A 597 -12.52 56.83 -1.67
C PRO A 597 -13.87 57.29 -2.27
N PRO A 598 -13.85 58.21 -3.25
CA PRO A 598 -15.07 58.65 -3.92
C PRO A 598 -15.69 57.48 -4.69
N VAL A 599 -16.99 57.25 -4.50
CA VAL A 599 -17.75 56.19 -5.18
C VAL A 599 -19.09 56.75 -5.64
N SER A 600 -19.54 56.29 -6.80
CA SER A 600 -20.81 56.68 -7.42
C SER A 600 -22.01 55.91 -6.86
N ASP A 601 -21.78 54.68 -6.36
CA ASP A 601 -22.79 53.86 -5.67
C ASP A 601 -23.02 54.36 -4.24
N GLY A 602 -24.25 54.85 -3.98
CA GLY A 602 -24.65 55.34 -2.67
C GLY A 602 -24.65 54.27 -1.57
N THR A 603 -24.82 52.99 -1.91
CA THR A 603 -24.78 51.88 -0.94
C THR A 603 -23.35 51.56 -0.52
N LEU A 604 -22.42 51.47 -1.47
CA LEU A 604 -20.99 51.34 -1.21
C LEU A 604 -20.45 52.55 -0.43
N HIS A 605 -20.89 53.76 -0.79
CA HIS A 605 -20.56 54.98 -0.04
C HIS A 605 -20.99 54.89 1.42
N GLN A 606 -22.23 54.44 1.66
CA GLN A 606 -22.76 54.29 3.01
C GLN A 606 -22.02 53.24 3.83
N LYS A 607 -21.62 52.12 3.22
CA LYS A 607 -20.82 51.07 3.89
C LYS A 607 -19.46 51.59 4.32
N LEU A 608 -18.72 52.24 3.42
CA LEU A 608 -17.43 52.86 3.73
C LEU A 608 -17.55 53.98 4.77
N ALA A 609 -18.59 54.82 4.67
CA ALA A 609 -18.88 55.86 5.66
C ALA A 609 -19.26 55.27 7.03
N SER A 610 -19.96 54.13 7.06
CA SER A 610 -20.28 53.40 8.30
C SER A 610 -19.02 52.88 8.99
N THR A 611 -18.06 52.35 8.22
CA THR A 611 -16.75 51.96 8.74
C THR A 611 -16.03 53.16 9.37
N ALA A 612 -16.02 54.31 8.69
CA ALA A 612 -15.40 55.55 9.17
C ALA A 612 -16.09 56.14 10.42
N ALA A 613 -17.39 55.87 10.59
CA ALA A 613 -18.19 56.34 11.73
C ALA A 613 -17.96 55.54 13.02
N ASN A 614 -17.23 54.42 12.97
CA ASN A 614 -16.84 53.67 14.15
C ASN A 614 -16.02 54.53 15.12
N ASN A 615 -16.00 54.12 16.40
CA ASN A 615 -15.17 54.80 17.39
C ASN A 615 -13.67 54.75 16.96
N PRO A 616 -12.85 55.74 17.35
CA PRO A 616 -11.46 55.85 16.89
C PRO A 616 -10.64 54.57 17.04
N ASN A 617 -10.73 53.90 18.19
CA ASN A 617 -9.91 52.71 18.46
C ASN A 617 -10.36 51.52 17.59
N THR A 618 -11.66 51.35 17.39
CA THR A 618 -12.21 50.29 16.52
C THR A 618 -11.89 50.55 15.06
N PHE A 619 -12.03 51.80 14.59
CA PHE A 619 -11.65 52.17 13.22
C PHE A 619 -10.15 51.94 12.98
N ASP A 620 -9.29 52.42 13.88
CA ASP A 620 -7.84 52.24 13.76
C ASP A 620 -7.46 50.76 13.78
N SER A 621 -8.12 49.94 14.61
CA SER A 621 -7.91 48.49 14.65
C SER A 621 -8.28 47.81 13.33
N ILE A 622 -9.45 48.13 12.75
CA ILE A 622 -9.92 47.59 11.47
C ILE A 622 -8.98 48.00 10.33
N MET A 623 -8.65 49.29 10.23
CA MET A 623 -7.80 49.79 9.14
C MET A 623 -6.37 49.29 9.26
N SER A 624 -5.80 49.23 10.47
CA SER A 624 -4.47 48.64 10.66
C SER A 624 -4.45 47.15 10.27
N ALA A 625 -5.52 46.42 10.58
CA ALA A 625 -5.68 45.02 10.20
C ALA A 625 -5.86 44.84 8.67
N ALA A 626 -6.54 45.77 8.00
CA ALA A 626 -6.73 45.76 6.54
C ALA A 626 -5.41 46.10 5.79
N THR A 627 -4.71 47.16 6.21
CA THR A 627 -3.43 47.56 5.61
C THR A 627 -2.37 46.47 5.76
N ARG A 628 -2.28 45.80 6.92
CA ARG A 628 -1.37 44.65 7.10
C ARG A 628 -1.68 43.51 6.13
N ARG A 629 -2.96 43.14 5.98
CA ARG A 629 -3.40 42.07 5.07
C ARG A 629 -3.09 42.38 3.60
N ILE A 630 -3.38 43.59 3.15
CA ILE A 630 -3.05 44.05 1.78
C ILE A 630 -1.51 44.04 1.59
N GLY A 631 -0.77 44.45 2.62
CA GLY A 631 0.70 44.46 2.63
C GLY A 631 1.33 43.08 2.45
N THR A 632 0.73 42.02 3.03
CA THR A 632 1.26 40.65 2.99
C THR A 632 1.49 40.12 1.56
N ALA A 633 0.59 40.39 0.60
CA ALA A 633 0.77 39.95 -0.78
C ALA A 633 1.89 40.69 -1.54
N THR A 634 2.31 41.86 -1.05
CA THR A 634 3.34 42.73 -1.67
C THR A 634 4.74 42.47 -1.12
N ASN A 635 4.84 41.98 0.12
CA ASN A 635 6.13 41.67 0.76
C ASN A 635 6.77 40.39 0.21
N ASP A 636 6.00 39.53 -0.46
CA ASP A 636 6.55 38.42 -1.22
C ASP A 636 7.05 38.94 -2.57
N ALA A 637 8.36 39.19 -2.65
CA ALA A 637 9.05 39.64 -3.86
C ALA A 637 8.83 38.71 -5.07
N ARG A 638 8.38 37.47 -4.83
CA ARG A 638 8.11 36.49 -5.89
C ARG A 638 6.70 36.64 -6.45
N LEU A 639 5.77 37.26 -5.73
CA LEU A 639 4.37 37.45 -6.13
C LEU A 639 4.06 38.85 -6.62
N ALA A 640 4.82 39.84 -6.15
CA ALA A 640 4.73 41.22 -6.63
C ALA A 640 4.65 41.34 -8.16
N PRO A 641 5.42 40.57 -8.97
CA PRO A 641 5.33 40.64 -10.43
C PRO A 641 3.94 40.32 -11.01
N LEU A 642 3.12 39.45 -10.38
CA LEU A 642 1.74 39.16 -10.82
C LEU A 642 0.79 40.34 -10.60
N PHE A 643 1.08 41.20 -9.62
CA PHE A 643 0.29 42.38 -9.28
C PHE A 643 0.81 43.67 -9.92
N GLU A 644 2.04 43.66 -10.41
CA GLU A 644 2.71 44.79 -11.07
C GLU A 644 2.71 44.69 -12.61
N ALA A 645 2.31 43.54 -13.17
CA ALA A 645 2.18 43.34 -14.61
C ALA A 645 1.20 44.34 -15.24
N HIS A 646 1.65 45.05 -16.29
CA HIS A 646 0.84 46.04 -16.99
C HIS A 646 -0.04 45.39 -18.06
N ALA A 647 -1.21 45.99 -18.31
CA ALA A 647 -2.22 45.46 -19.23
C ALA A 647 -1.76 45.36 -20.72
N ASP A 648 -0.57 45.83 -21.08
CA ASP A 648 -0.06 45.76 -22.45
C ASP A 648 0.93 44.59 -22.68
N GLU A 649 1.35 43.89 -21.62
CA GLU A 649 2.27 42.73 -21.63
C GLU A 649 1.49 41.46 -21.20
N GLN A 650 0.52 40.99 -21.99
CA GLN A 650 -0.41 39.93 -21.56
C GLN A 650 -0.11 38.56 -22.18
N PHE A 651 0.04 37.55 -21.33
CA PHE A 651 -0.25 36.17 -21.70
C PHE A 651 -1.77 36.03 -21.80
N ASP A 652 -2.35 36.15 -23.02
CA ASP A 652 -3.80 35.99 -23.20
C ASP A 652 -4.21 34.53 -23.09
N LEU A 653 -4.34 34.08 -21.84
CA LEU A 653 -4.70 32.71 -21.50
C LEU A 653 -5.97 32.24 -22.24
N ARG A 654 -6.96 33.12 -22.42
CA ARG A 654 -8.20 32.78 -23.15
C ARG A 654 -7.90 32.28 -24.56
N ARG A 655 -6.99 32.94 -25.30
CA ARG A 655 -6.64 32.54 -26.67
C ARG A 655 -5.93 31.20 -26.66
N VAL A 656 -4.97 31.04 -25.76
CA VAL A 656 -4.14 29.82 -25.65
C VAL A 656 -4.98 28.60 -25.27
N LEU A 657 -6.04 28.77 -24.47
CA LEU A 657 -6.96 27.67 -24.13
C LEU A 657 -7.65 27.03 -25.34
N ASP A 658 -7.82 27.76 -26.45
CA ASP A 658 -8.41 27.24 -27.69
C ASP A 658 -7.38 26.63 -28.66
N GLU A 659 -6.09 26.60 -28.27
CA GLU A 659 -5.00 26.06 -29.07
C GLU A 659 -4.61 24.66 -28.60
N ASP A 660 -4.27 23.78 -29.55
CA ASP A 660 -3.69 22.46 -29.30
C ASP A 660 -2.24 22.64 -28.81
N CYS A 661 -2.11 22.88 -27.51
CA CYS A 661 -0.86 23.21 -26.84
C CYS A 661 -0.84 22.69 -25.40
N VAL A 662 0.35 22.66 -24.82
CA VAL A 662 0.54 22.31 -23.41
C VAL A 662 1.08 23.50 -22.64
N ILE A 663 0.37 23.90 -21.58
CA ILE A 663 0.80 24.94 -20.64
C ILE A 663 1.30 24.24 -19.38
N ILE A 664 2.60 24.26 -19.15
CA ILE A 664 3.23 23.68 -17.96
C ILE A 664 3.55 24.81 -16.99
N VAL A 665 2.98 24.73 -15.80
CA VAL A 665 3.29 25.60 -14.66
C VAL A 665 4.11 24.79 -13.68
N ASP A 666 5.42 25.03 -13.72
CA ASP A 666 6.39 24.36 -12.86
C ASP A 666 6.64 25.23 -11.62
N LEU A 667 6.18 24.73 -10.46
CA LEU A 667 6.34 25.38 -9.16
C LEU A 667 7.44 24.75 -8.31
N GLN A 668 8.35 23.97 -8.92
CA GLN A 668 9.51 23.41 -8.24
C GLN A 668 10.34 24.52 -7.56
N GLY A 669 10.94 24.22 -6.41
CA GLY A 669 11.79 25.16 -5.68
C GLY A 669 11.04 26.21 -4.84
N TYR A 670 9.71 26.20 -4.84
CA TYR A 670 8.89 27.00 -3.93
C TYR A 670 8.50 26.24 -2.64
N GLY A 671 8.46 26.96 -1.52
CA GLY A 671 7.85 26.46 -0.28
C GLY A 671 6.34 26.22 -0.46
N GLU A 672 5.77 25.38 0.40
CA GLU A 672 4.36 24.95 0.35
C GLU A 672 3.38 26.13 0.19
N ARG A 673 3.52 27.16 1.03
CA ARG A 673 2.68 28.36 1.01
C ARG A 673 2.73 29.13 -0.32
N SER A 674 3.93 29.36 -0.86
CA SER A 674 4.10 30.07 -2.13
C SER A 674 3.61 29.25 -3.32
N ARG A 675 3.76 27.91 -3.29
CA ARG A 675 3.17 27.00 -4.30
C ARG A 675 1.66 27.12 -4.32
N THR A 676 1.02 27.02 -3.15
CA THR A 676 -0.43 27.15 -3.02
C THR A 676 -0.92 28.50 -3.54
N LEU A 677 -0.25 29.60 -3.15
CA LEU A 677 -0.66 30.93 -3.60
C LEU A 677 -0.53 31.09 -5.13
N LEU A 678 0.60 30.70 -5.73
CA LEU A 678 0.80 30.76 -7.18
C LEU A 678 -0.24 29.93 -7.93
N ALA A 679 -0.50 28.71 -7.48
CA ALA A 679 -1.52 27.85 -8.06
C ALA A 679 -2.92 28.50 -7.96
N VAL A 680 -3.29 29.09 -6.81
CA VAL A 680 -4.57 29.81 -6.64
C VAL A 680 -4.67 31.02 -7.57
N ALA A 681 -3.59 31.78 -7.74
CA ALA A 681 -3.55 32.90 -8.67
C ALA A 681 -3.76 32.44 -10.13
N ILE A 682 -3.12 31.34 -10.52
CA ILE A 682 -3.23 30.76 -11.86
C ILE A 682 -4.61 30.16 -12.10
N LEU A 683 -5.17 29.41 -11.16
CA LEU A 683 -6.54 28.87 -11.23
C LEU A 683 -7.58 29.99 -11.29
N SER A 684 -7.37 31.08 -10.56
CA SER A 684 -8.21 32.28 -10.62
C SER A 684 -8.20 32.91 -12.01
N GLN A 685 -7.05 32.95 -12.68
CA GLN A 685 -6.91 33.46 -14.04
C GLN A 685 -7.50 32.50 -15.07
N LEU A 686 -7.32 31.19 -14.87
CA LEU A 686 -7.96 30.14 -15.68
C LEU A 686 -9.48 30.29 -15.66
N TRP A 687 -10.07 30.43 -14.48
CA TRP A 687 -11.51 30.67 -14.33
C TRP A 687 -11.99 31.90 -15.10
N ARG A 688 -11.30 33.04 -14.95
CA ARG A 688 -11.63 34.27 -15.68
C ARG A 688 -11.48 34.10 -17.19
N ALA A 689 -10.46 33.36 -17.65
CA ALA A 689 -10.28 33.04 -19.06
C ALA A 689 -11.41 32.17 -19.61
N LEU A 690 -11.88 31.17 -18.84
CA LEU A 690 -13.03 30.33 -19.20
C LEU A 690 -14.34 31.12 -19.27
N GLN A 691 -14.55 32.08 -18.36
CA GLN A 691 -15.70 32.98 -18.41
C GLN A 691 -15.69 33.87 -19.67
N ARG A 692 -14.53 34.44 -20.02
CA ARG A 692 -14.34 35.18 -21.29
C ARG A 692 -14.59 34.28 -22.49
N ARG A 693 -14.14 33.04 -22.43
CA ARG A 693 -14.30 32.02 -23.48
C ARG A 693 -15.79 31.73 -23.76
N GLN A 694 -16.60 31.53 -22.72
CA GLN A 694 -18.04 31.31 -22.87
C GLN A 694 -18.81 32.53 -23.39
N ALA A 695 -18.42 33.74 -22.98
CA ALA A 695 -19.06 34.97 -23.44
C ALA A 695 -18.81 35.26 -24.93
N THR A 696 -17.68 34.80 -25.47
CA THR A 696 -17.21 35.15 -26.82
C THR A 696 -17.40 34.03 -27.86
N THR A 697 -17.52 32.78 -27.43
CA THR A 697 -17.57 31.62 -28.33
C THR A 697 -18.76 30.72 -27.99
N GLU A 698 -19.50 30.26 -29.01
CA GLU A 698 -20.57 29.29 -28.82
C GLU A 698 -20.03 27.93 -28.36
N ARG A 699 -20.69 27.34 -27.36
CA ARG A 699 -20.27 26.09 -26.72
C ARG A 699 -19.96 24.94 -27.70
N ALA A 700 -20.77 24.78 -28.74
CA ALA A 700 -20.59 23.70 -29.71
C ALA A 700 -19.25 23.74 -30.48
N ASN A 701 -18.53 24.86 -30.42
CA ASN A 701 -17.26 25.07 -31.10
C ASN A 701 -16.08 25.17 -30.12
N LEU A 702 -16.29 24.94 -28.82
CA LEU A 702 -15.21 25.01 -27.83
C LEU A 702 -14.41 23.70 -27.85
N PRO A 703 -13.08 23.74 -28.11
CA PRO A 703 -12.25 22.57 -27.91
C PRO A 703 -12.19 22.20 -26.41
N LEU A 704 -12.02 20.92 -26.11
CA LEU A 704 -11.96 20.46 -24.72
C LEU A 704 -10.63 20.90 -24.09
N VAL A 705 -10.70 21.68 -23.01
CA VAL A 705 -9.53 22.06 -22.20
C VAL A 705 -9.36 21.03 -21.09
N ASN A 706 -8.14 20.57 -20.83
CA ASN A 706 -7.84 19.64 -19.76
C ASN A 706 -6.89 20.26 -18.74
N CYS A 707 -7.30 20.39 -17.49
CA CYS A 707 -6.48 20.89 -16.39
C CYS A 707 -6.09 19.74 -15.46
N TYR A 708 -4.79 19.48 -15.33
CA TYR A 708 -4.21 18.48 -14.46
C TYR A 708 -3.55 19.18 -13.27
N ILE A 709 -3.99 18.79 -12.07
CA ILE A 709 -3.53 19.36 -10.81
C ILE A 709 -2.92 18.22 -9.99
N GLU A 710 -1.60 18.23 -9.85
CA GLU A 710 -0.89 17.35 -8.92
C GLU A 710 -0.98 17.89 -7.48
N GLU A 711 -0.98 17.01 -6.48
CA GLU A 711 -1.14 17.33 -5.06
C GLU A 711 -2.30 18.32 -4.78
N ALA A 712 -3.46 18.04 -5.37
CA ALA A 712 -4.64 18.92 -5.30
C ALA A 712 -5.19 19.13 -3.87
N ALA A 713 -4.78 18.31 -2.90
CA ALA A 713 -5.17 18.45 -1.50
C ALA A 713 -4.70 19.78 -0.89
N ASP A 714 -3.47 20.20 -1.19
CA ASP A 714 -2.87 21.44 -0.70
C ASP A 714 -3.59 22.69 -1.26
N LEU A 715 -4.20 22.55 -2.44
CA LEU A 715 -4.91 23.63 -3.14
C LEU A 715 -6.39 23.75 -2.78
N ALA A 716 -6.96 22.72 -2.14
CA ALA A 716 -8.36 22.70 -1.71
C ALA A 716 -8.69 23.72 -0.61
N THR A 717 -7.67 24.45 -0.12
CA THR A 717 -7.79 25.58 0.79
C THR A 717 -8.58 26.78 0.26
N THR A 718 -9.03 26.73 -1.00
CA THR A 718 -9.57 27.88 -1.71
C THR A 718 -10.92 27.61 -2.38
N GLY A 719 -11.80 28.62 -2.41
CA GLY A 719 -13.12 28.52 -3.03
C GLY A 719 -13.09 28.36 -4.56
N ILE A 720 -11.95 28.60 -5.20
CA ILE A 720 -11.80 28.49 -6.65
C ILE A 720 -11.88 27.04 -7.15
N LEU A 721 -11.36 26.06 -6.38
CA LEU A 721 -11.41 24.65 -6.77
C LEU A 721 -12.85 24.12 -6.73
N ASP A 722 -13.61 24.49 -5.70
CA ASP A 722 -15.04 24.22 -5.56
C ASP A 722 -15.83 24.74 -6.78
N THR A 723 -15.51 25.97 -7.20
CA THR A 723 -16.13 26.61 -8.37
C THR A 723 -15.77 25.89 -9.67
N LEU A 724 -14.51 25.46 -9.85
CA LEU A 724 -14.07 24.74 -11.04
C LEU A 724 -14.71 23.35 -11.16
N LEU A 725 -14.91 22.62 -10.06
CA LEU A 725 -15.56 21.31 -10.07
C LEU A 725 -17.07 21.39 -10.32
N SER A 726 -17.74 22.35 -9.68
CA SER A 726 -19.19 22.51 -9.82
C SER A 726 -19.61 23.12 -11.16
N GLN A 727 -18.82 24.06 -11.70
CA GLN A 727 -19.20 24.84 -12.89
C GLN A 727 -18.29 24.59 -14.11
N GLY A 728 -17.13 23.95 -13.96
CA GLY A 728 -16.15 23.70 -15.04
C GLY A 728 -16.75 22.98 -16.25
N ARG A 729 -17.68 22.05 -16.01
CA ARG A 729 -18.48 21.35 -17.02
C ARG A 729 -19.16 22.28 -18.03
N GLY A 730 -19.52 23.50 -17.62
CA GLY A 730 -20.16 24.50 -18.47
C GLY A 730 -19.23 25.12 -19.51
N PHE A 731 -17.91 25.00 -19.32
CA PHE A 731 -16.87 25.61 -20.13
C PHE A 731 -16.10 24.62 -21.01
N ASP A 732 -16.60 23.38 -21.10
CA ASP A 732 -15.91 22.24 -21.69
C ASP A 732 -14.45 22.14 -21.15
N LEU A 733 -14.36 22.18 -19.82
CA LEU A 733 -13.16 21.95 -19.01
C LEU A 733 -13.25 20.57 -18.35
N GLY A 734 -12.28 19.69 -18.64
CA GLY A 734 -11.99 18.51 -17.83
C GLY A 734 -10.96 18.86 -16.76
N VAL A 735 -11.20 18.43 -15.51
CA VAL A 735 -10.26 18.63 -14.40
C VAL A 735 -9.84 17.26 -13.90
N THR A 736 -8.53 17.02 -13.83
CA THR A 736 -7.95 15.81 -13.25
C THR A 736 -7.23 16.17 -11.97
N LEU A 737 -7.76 15.67 -10.85
CA LEU A 737 -7.19 15.90 -9.51
C LEU A 737 -6.38 14.68 -9.10
N ALA A 738 -5.07 14.84 -8.94
CA ALA A 738 -4.23 13.81 -8.33
C ALA A 738 -3.95 14.18 -6.86
N MET A 739 -4.25 13.26 -5.95
CA MET A 739 -3.97 13.42 -4.51
C MET A 739 -3.73 12.06 -3.86
N GLN A 740 -3.20 12.06 -2.64
CA GLN A 740 -2.88 10.80 -1.97
C GLN A 740 -4.14 10.11 -1.47
N PHE A 741 -4.95 10.83 -0.70
CA PHE A 741 -6.19 10.32 -0.11
C PHE A 741 -7.23 11.44 -0.07
N PRO A 742 -8.48 11.21 -0.52
CA PRO A 742 -9.49 12.26 -0.51
C PRO A 742 -9.89 12.69 0.91
N GLU A 743 -9.74 11.83 1.91
CA GLU A 743 -9.99 12.15 3.33
C GLU A 743 -9.11 13.29 3.87
N GLN A 744 -7.97 13.61 3.24
CA GLN A 744 -7.17 14.80 3.56
C GLN A 744 -8.00 16.10 3.52
N LEU A 745 -9.06 16.11 2.72
CA LEU A 745 -9.98 17.23 2.56
C LEU A 745 -11.14 17.22 3.56
N ARG A 746 -11.37 16.12 4.28
CA ARG A 746 -12.60 15.93 5.06
C ARG A 746 -12.72 16.94 6.20
N ASP A 747 -11.65 17.09 6.97
CA ASP A 747 -11.64 17.91 8.17
C ASP A 747 -11.24 19.36 7.85
N SER A 748 -10.36 19.55 6.85
CA SER A 748 -9.89 20.86 6.41
C SER A 748 -10.88 21.58 5.49
N HIS A 749 -11.48 20.88 4.51
CA HIS A 749 -12.31 21.47 3.45
C HIS A 749 -13.53 20.59 3.10
N PRO A 750 -14.50 20.43 4.03
CA PRO A 750 -15.59 19.46 3.90
C PRO A 750 -16.49 19.69 2.67
N ARG A 751 -16.57 20.93 2.16
CA ARG A 751 -17.30 21.25 0.93
C ARG A 751 -16.60 20.71 -0.30
N VAL A 752 -15.31 20.99 -0.45
CA VAL A 752 -14.50 20.47 -1.57
C VAL A 752 -14.45 18.95 -1.55
N TYR A 753 -14.35 18.33 -0.37
CA TYR A 753 -14.45 16.89 -0.22
C TYR A 753 -15.81 16.34 -0.70
N ALA A 754 -16.92 17.00 -0.34
CA ALA A 754 -18.24 16.60 -0.80
C ALA A 754 -18.39 16.74 -2.33
N GLU A 755 -17.94 17.85 -2.91
CA GLU A 755 -18.01 18.04 -4.37
C GLU A 755 -17.08 17.07 -5.11
N LEU A 756 -15.89 16.78 -4.58
CA LEU A 756 -15.01 15.78 -5.18
C LEU A 756 -15.67 14.39 -5.24
N LEU A 757 -16.47 14.00 -4.25
CA LEU A 757 -17.16 12.71 -4.27
C LEU A 757 -18.45 12.71 -5.11
N ASN A 758 -19.11 13.86 -5.26
CA ASN A 758 -20.41 13.99 -5.92
C ASN A 758 -20.29 14.42 -7.39
N ASP A 759 -19.43 15.40 -7.67
CA ASP A 759 -19.27 16.08 -8.95
C ASP A 759 -18.10 15.55 -9.78
N VAL A 760 -17.32 14.59 -9.29
CA VAL A 760 -16.36 13.84 -10.11
C VAL A 760 -17.02 12.58 -10.66
N GLY A 761 -17.00 12.46 -11.99
CA GLY A 761 -17.61 11.36 -12.72
C GLY A 761 -16.72 10.11 -12.79
N THR A 762 -15.41 10.30 -12.96
CA THR A 762 -14.44 9.20 -13.08
C THR A 762 -13.55 9.11 -11.86
N ILE A 763 -13.50 7.95 -11.22
CA ILE A 763 -12.62 7.67 -10.08
C ILE A 763 -11.60 6.60 -10.49
N ILE A 764 -10.33 6.89 -10.31
CA ILE A 764 -9.20 5.98 -10.48
C ILE A 764 -8.48 5.93 -9.14
N THR A 765 -8.48 4.77 -8.47
CA THR A 765 -7.90 4.66 -7.14
C THR A 765 -6.95 3.47 -7.06
N GLY A 766 -5.74 3.73 -6.61
CA GLY A 766 -4.76 2.72 -6.24
C GLY A 766 -4.93 2.29 -4.79
N GLN A 767 -3.89 1.70 -4.21
CA GLN A 767 -3.87 1.35 -2.80
C GLN A 767 -4.01 2.60 -1.93
N ILE A 768 -5.04 2.62 -1.10
CA ILE A 768 -5.32 3.70 -0.15
C ILE A 768 -5.81 3.17 1.20
N GLY A 769 -5.71 3.99 2.27
CA GLY A 769 -6.24 3.68 3.60
C GLY A 769 -7.76 3.83 3.66
N VAL A 770 -8.34 3.58 4.84
CA VAL A 770 -9.78 3.48 5.05
C VAL A 770 -10.49 4.83 4.82
N ASP A 771 -11.11 5.02 3.64
CA ASP A 771 -12.09 6.10 3.38
C ASP A 771 -13.48 5.50 3.14
N ARG A 772 -14.35 5.61 4.15
CA ARG A 772 -15.70 5.05 4.12
C ARG A 772 -16.61 5.70 3.08
N ARG A 773 -16.50 7.00 2.81
CA ARG A 773 -17.40 7.65 1.84
C ARG A 773 -17.02 7.31 0.42
N LEU A 774 -15.73 7.15 0.14
CA LEU A 774 -15.25 6.67 -1.13
C LEU A 774 -15.69 5.22 -1.38
N THR A 775 -15.59 4.33 -0.38
CA THR A 775 -16.08 2.95 -0.51
C THR A 775 -17.59 2.90 -0.68
N GLU A 776 -18.36 3.72 0.04
CA GLU A 776 -19.81 3.89 -0.15
C GLU A 776 -20.15 4.41 -1.56
N ARG A 777 -19.36 5.33 -2.12
CA ARG A 777 -19.54 5.88 -3.47
C ARG A 777 -19.26 4.86 -4.59
N LEU A 778 -18.32 3.94 -4.34
CA LEU A 778 -17.91 2.88 -5.27
C LEU A 778 -18.72 1.58 -5.10
N ALA A 779 -19.45 1.45 -3.98
CA ALA A 779 -20.31 0.30 -3.73
C ALA A 779 -21.40 0.14 -4.80
N THR A 780 -21.74 -1.11 -5.09
CA THR A 780 -22.78 -1.48 -6.06
C THR A 780 -23.73 -2.49 -5.43
N SER A 781 -24.76 -2.93 -6.15
CA SER A 781 -25.61 -4.03 -5.68
C SER A 781 -24.88 -5.37 -5.54
N GLU A 782 -23.75 -5.53 -6.22
CA GLU A 782 -22.94 -6.75 -6.23
C GLU A 782 -21.77 -6.69 -5.23
N TYR A 783 -21.26 -5.49 -4.96
CA TYR A 783 -20.13 -5.25 -4.05
C TYR A 783 -20.50 -4.24 -2.97
N SER A 784 -20.54 -4.68 -1.71
CA SER A 784 -20.74 -3.81 -0.55
C SER A 784 -19.55 -2.87 -0.34
N ALA A 785 -19.74 -1.81 0.43
CA ALA A 785 -18.66 -0.88 0.81
C ALA A 785 -17.49 -1.62 1.47
N ASP A 786 -17.77 -2.52 2.42
CA ASP A 786 -16.75 -3.34 3.09
C ASP A 786 -15.94 -4.17 2.09
N ARG A 787 -16.57 -4.74 1.06
CA ARG A 787 -15.87 -5.51 0.02
C ARG A 787 -15.02 -4.62 -0.89
N ILE A 788 -15.44 -3.38 -1.16
CA ILE A 788 -14.61 -2.42 -1.89
C ILE A 788 -13.41 -2.00 -1.02
N GLU A 789 -13.62 -1.78 0.27
CA GLU A 789 -12.57 -1.41 1.22
C GLU A 789 -11.45 -2.44 1.24
N THR A 790 -11.78 -3.72 1.45
CA THR A 790 -10.75 -4.75 1.50
C THR A 790 -9.98 -4.88 0.18
N ARG A 791 -10.67 -4.69 -0.96
CA ARG A 791 -10.03 -4.67 -2.28
C ARG A 791 -9.08 -3.49 -2.47
N LEU A 792 -9.44 -2.30 -1.99
CA LEU A 792 -8.56 -1.13 -2.05
C LEU A 792 -7.29 -1.34 -1.23
N HIS A 793 -7.39 -2.04 -0.10
CA HIS A 793 -6.23 -2.38 0.74
C HIS A 793 -5.27 -3.34 0.03
N ASP A 794 -5.80 -4.25 -0.79
CA ASP A 794 -5.07 -5.34 -1.46
C ASP A 794 -4.54 -4.99 -2.86
N LEU A 795 -4.79 -3.77 -3.36
CA LEU A 795 -4.24 -3.32 -4.64
C LEU A 795 -2.71 -3.27 -4.59
N GLN A 796 -2.07 -3.90 -5.57
CA GLN A 796 -0.62 -3.83 -5.74
C GLN A 796 -0.21 -2.50 -6.38
N ARG A 797 1.08 -2.16 -6.25
CA ARG A 797 1.67 -1.01 -6.94
C ARG A 797 1.46 -1.13 -8.45
N GLY A 798 0.88 -0.10 -9.06
CA GLY A 798 0.55 -0.10 -10.49
C GLY A 798 -0.78 -0.77 -10.84
N ASP A 799 -1.52 -1.31 -9.86
CA ASP A 799 -2.91 -1.71 -10.06
C ASP A 799 -3.88 -0.63 -9.56
N TRP A 800 -4.99 -0.50 -10.28
CA TRP A 800 -5.99 0.53 -10.07
C TRP A 800 -7.39 -0.09 -10.09
N LEU A 801 -8.23 0.35 -9.18
CA LEU A 801 -9.67 0.19 -9.31
C LEU A 801 -10.22 1.41 -10.06
N VAL A 802 -10.89 1.17 -11.18
CA VAL A 802 -11.38 2.23 -12.07
C VAL A 802 -12.89 2.19 -12.16
N SER A 803 -13.52 3.33 -11.90
CA SER A 803 -14.95 3.59 -12.07
C SER A 803 -15.11 4.75 -13.05
N PRO A 804 -15.19 4.47 -14.37
CA PRO A 804 -15.25 5.53 -15.38
C PRO A 804 -16.62 6.19 -15.44
N ALA A 805 -16.64 7.48 -15.78
CA ALA A 805 -17.88 8.20 -16.05
C ALA A 805 -18.56 7.70 -17.34
N ALA A 806 -19.89 7.83 -17.42
CA ALA A 806 -20.65 7.53 -18.63
C ALA A 806 -21.34 8.78 -19.20
N PRO A 807 -21.53 8.86 -20.53
CA PRO A 807 -22.34 9.90 -21.15
C PRO A 807 -23.78 9.92 -20.63
N PHE A 808 -24.46 11.04 -20.86
CA PHE A 808 -25.85 11.21 -20.46
C PHE A 808 -26.76 10.10 -21.02
N ALA A 809 -27.65 9.59 -20.17
CA ALA A 809 -28.59 8.50 -20.47
C ALA A 809 -27.97 7.14 -20.84
N GLU A 810 -26.68 6.93 -20.53
CA GLU A 810 -26.01 5.65 -20.68
C GLU A 810 -25.71 4.98 -19.33
N ARG A 811 -25.51 3.66 -19.33
CA ARG A 811 -25.25 2.91 -18.11
C ARG A 811 -23.78 3.05 -17.71
N GLN A 812 -23.53 3.52 -16.48
CA GLN A 812 -22.18 3.57 -15.93
C GLN A 812 -21.62 2.15 -15.71
N PRO A 813 -20.36 1.88 -16.07
CA PRO A 813 -19.72 0.61 -15.75
C PRO A 813 -19.56 0.47 -14.23
N GLN A 814 -19.69 -0.75 -13.71
CA GLN A 814 -19.29 -1.03 -12.32
C GLN A 814 -17.77 -0.91 -12.19
N PRO A 815 -17.20 -0.65 -11.00
CA PRO A 815 -15.76 -0.57 -10.81
C PRO A 815 -15.04 -1.88 -11.19
N PHE A 816 -13.87 -1.80 -11.81
CA PHE A 816 -13.08 -2.97 -12.20
C PHE A 816 -11.57 -2.71 -12.14
N HIS A 817 -10.76 -3.78 -12.14
CA HIS A 817 -9.31 -3.67 -12.03
C HIS A 817 -8.67 -3.30 -13.37
N VAL A 818 -7.68 -2.42 -13.31
CA VAL A 818 -6.86 -1.98 -14.43
C VAL A 818 -5.42 -1.96 -13.98
N THR A 819 -4.51 -2.52 -14.78
CA THR A 819 -3.08 -2.45 -14.51
C THR A 819 -2.45 -1.34 -15.34
N SER A 820 -1.54 -0.59 -14.72
CA SER A 820 -0.76 0.45 -15.37
C SER A 820 0.01 -0.15 -16.55
N PRO A 821 0.01 0.54 -17.69
CA PRO A 821 0.98 0.23 -18.74
C PRO A 821 2.39 0.64 -18.26
N PRO A 822 3.46 0.12 -18.89
CA PRO A 822 4.82 0.57 -18.60
C PRO A 822 4.97 2.08 -18.82
N LEU A 823 5.98 2.72 -18.24
CA LEU A 823 6.25 4.15 -18.46
C LEU A 823 6.40 4.47 -19.97
N PRO A 824 5.93 5.64 -20.44
CA PRO A 824 6.07 6.04 -21.84
C PRO A 824 7.54 6.17 -22.26
N ALA A 825 7.79 6.01 -23.56
CA ALA A 825 9.12 6.23 -24.13
C ALA A 825 9.60 7.66 -23.85
N GLY A 826 10.90 7.80 -23.62
CA GLY A 826 11.54 9.06 -23.25
C GLY A 826 11.54 9.37 -21.75
N HIS A 827 10.71 8.67 -20.94
CA HIS A 827 10.67 8.87 -19.49
C HIS A 827 12.03 8.49 -18.85
N PRO A 828 12.59 9.29 -17.91
CA PRO A 828 13.90 9.02 -17.30
C PRO A 828 14.00 7.67 -16.59
N GLU A 829 12.94 7.29 -15.87
CA GLU A 829 12.84 6.01 -15.14
C GLU A 829 12.23 4.87 -15.98
N GLY A 830 11.98 5.11 -17.26
CA GLY A 830 11.38 4.12 -18.16
C GLY A 830 12.39 3.12 -18.73
N SER A 831 11.91 2.09 -19.43
CA SER A 831 12.77 1.13 -20.15
C SER A 831 13.40 1.69 -21.43
N GLN A 832 12.91 2.84 -21.91
CA GLN A 832 13.38 3.52 -23.11
C GLN A 832 13.64 5.02 -22.85
N PRO A 833 14.62 5.39 -22.00
CA PRO A 833 14.93 6.79 -21.73
C PRO A 833 15.65 7.44 -22.91
N LEU A 834 15.55 8.77 -23.03
CA LEU A 834 16.33 9.54 -24.00
C LEU A 834 17.83 9.43 -23.68
N THR A 835 18.63 8.98 -24.65
CA THR A 835 20.09 8.82 -24.47
C THR A 835 20.90 9.44 -25.61
N GLY A 836 22.17 9.77 -25.32
CA GLY A 836 23.15 10.20 -26.32
C GLY A 836 22.74 11.46 -27.10
N ARG A 837 22.59 11.33 -28.42
CA ARG A 837 22.28 12.46 -29.31
C ARG A 837 20.86 12.99 -29.11
N ALA A 838 19.91 12.12 -28.75
CA ALA A 838 18.51 12.50 -28.55
C ALA A 838 18.36 13.39 -27.30
N SER A 839 19.03 13.04 -26.19
CA SER A 839 19.08 13.88 -24.97
C SER A 839 19.61 15.29 -25.25
N ARG A 840 20.73 15.42 -25.97
CA ARG A 840 21.30 16.73 -26.33
C ARG A 840 20.43 17.53 -27.32
N ALA A 841 19.58 16.87 -28.09
CA ALA A 841 18.62 17.54 -28.96
C ALA A 841 17.44 18.06 -28.12
N PHE A 842 16.93 17.22 -27.22
CA PHE A 842 15.92 17.57 -26.24
C PHE A 842 16.34 18.76 -25.35
N GLU A 843 17.53 18.73 -24.75
CA GLU A 843 18.04 19.82 -23.90
C GLU A 843 18.02 21.17 -24.62
N ARG A 844 18.39 21.19 -25.92
CA ARG A 844 18.33 22.39 -26.75
C ARG A 844 16.89 22.80 -27.07
N ALA A 845 16.01 21.84 -27.34
CA ALA A 845 14.60 22.09 -27.62
C ALA A 845 13.88 22.68 -26.39
N VAL A 846 14.11 22.11 -25.20
CA VAL A 846 13.57 22.64 -23.92
C VAL A 846 14.07 24.04 -23.66
N GLN A 847 15.38 24.29 -23.80
CA GLN A 847 15.91 25.63 -23.56
C GLN A 847 15.34 26.65 -24.55
N THR A 848 15.08 26.23 -25.79
CA THR A 848 14.40 27.07 -26.80
C THR A 848 12.96 27.34 -26.40
N ALA A 849 12.21 26.33 -25.94
CA ALA A 849 10.84 26.49 -25.47
C ALA A 849 10.73 27.38 -24.23
N LYS A 850 11.60 27.21 -23.23
CA LYS A 850 11.71 28.08 -22.05
C LYS A 850 12.05 29.52 -22.44
N THR A 851 13.04 29.72 -23.32
CA THR A 851 13.43 31.06 -23.79
C THR A 851 12.28 31.75 -24.54
N ARG A 852 11.60 31.03 -25.45
CA ARG A 852 10.42 31.55 -26.16
C ARG A 852 9.31 31.94 -25.19
N THR A 853 8.99 31.06 -24.24
CA THR A 853 7.92 31.30 -23.27
C THR A 853 8.23 32.50 -22.38
N ARG A 854 9.47 32.60 -21.89
CA ARG A 854 9.94 33.75 -21.12
C ARG A 854 9.87 35.05 -21.91
N ASP A 855 10.40 35.07 -23.13
CA ASP A 855 10.55 36.30 -23.91
C ASP A 855 9.20 36.79 -24.47
N GLU A 856 8.25 35.90 -24.76
CA GLU A 856 6.92 36.26 -25.29
C GLU A 856 5.84 36.44 -24.22
N TYR A 857 5.90 35.69 -23.12
CA TYR A 857 4.78 35.57 -22.17
C TYR A 857 5.18 35.66 -20.68
N GLY A 858 6.48 35.80 -20.38
CA GLY A 858 7.00 35.79 -19.02
C GLY A 858 7.21 37.18 -18.44
N VAL A 859 6.81 37.37 -17.18
CA VAL A 859 7.27 38.48 -16.34
C VAL A 859 8.41 37.94 -15.49
N PRO A 860 9.61 38.56 -15.51
CA PRO A 860 10.71 38.10 -14.68
C PRO A 860 10.29 38.15 -13.21
N VAL A 861 10.57 37.09 -12.47
CA VAL A 861 10.43 37.13 -11.02
C VAL A 861 11.35 38.23 -10.52
N GLY A 862 10.81 39.17 -9.74
CA GLY A 862 11.55 40.31 -9.21
C GLY A 862 12.77 39.80 -8.43
N ARG A 863 13.95 39.86 -9.04
CA ARG A 863 15.20 39.82 -8.30
C ARG A 863 15.18 41.06 -7.41
N ALA A 864 15.43 40.90 -6.11
CA ALA A 864 15.60 42.03 -5.19
C ALA A 864 16.37 43.16 -5.88
N ALA A 865 15.81 44.37 -5.86
CA ALA A 865 16.26 45.51 -6.64
C ALA A 865 17.78 45.59 -6.72
N SER A 866 18.34 45.39 -7.91
CA SER A 866 19.71 45.73 -8.26
C SER A 866 19.71 46.08 -9.75
N GLY A 867 19.61 47.38 -10.06
CA GLY A 867 19.56 47.90 -11.43
C GLY A 867 19.09 49.36 -11.56
N SER A 868 19.91 50.27 -11.05
CA SER A 868 20.13 51.70 -11.40
C SER A 868 19.23 52.46 -12.41
N THR A 869 18.81 53.66 -11.98
CA THR A 869 18.87 54.89 -12.80
C THR A 869 19.81 55.88 -12.09
N GLU A 870 20.87 56.33 -12.76
CA GLU A 870 21.93 57.21 -12.21
C GLU A 870 21.40 58.58 -11.75
N PRO A 871 22.08 59.23 -10.78
CA PRO A 871 23.10 60.21 -11.19
C PRO A 871 24.44 60.12 -10.42
N ALA A 872 25.52 60.15 -11.22
CA ALA A 872 26.83 60.76 -10.97
C ALA A 872 27.75 60.22 -9.84
N ALA A 873 28.63 59.31 -10.27
CA ALA A 873 30.09 59.26 -10.04
C ALA A 873 30.65 59.49 -8.62
N VAL A 874 31.07 58.39 -7.98
CA VAL A 874 32.42 58.28 -7.37
C VAL A 874 32.89 56.81 -7.47
N ASP A 875 34.20 56.67 -7.71
CA ASP A 875 35.01 55.47 -7.99
C ASP A 875 34.96 54.31 -6.97
N ASP A 876 35.23 53.12 -7.54
CA ASP A 876 35.89 51.92 -7.00
C ASP A 876 35.28 51.10 -5.85
N GLY A 877 35.11 49.78 -6.13
CA GLY A 877 35.25 48.72 -5.13
C GLY A 877 34.32 47.51 -5.27
N ASP A 878 34.75 46.52 -6.06
CA ASP A 878 34.49 45.06 -6.03
C ASP A 878 33.12 44.46 -5.63
N ALA A 879 32.72 43.47 -6.45
CA ALA A 879 31.64 42.51 -6.23
C ALA A 879 31.87 41.64 -4.97
N THR A 880 30.83 41.13 -4.32
CA THR A 880 30.45 39.71 -4.42
C THR A 880 28.98 39.45 -4.06
N GLY A 881 28.33 38.55 -4.81
CA GLY A 881 27.06 37.92 -4.44
C GLY A 881 27.29 36.51 -3.90
N SER A 882 26.87 36.25 -2.66
CA SER A 882 26.65 34.92 -2.05
C SER A 882 26.17 35.10 -0.60
N THR A 883 24.86 34.93 -0.29
CA THR A 883 24.34 35.18 1.07
C THR A 883 23.45 34.08 1.66
N ARG A 884 23.13 33.01 0.93
CA ARG A 884 22.37 31.87 1.48
C ARG A 884 23.23 30.87 2.29
N PRO A 885 24.43 30.47 1.84
CA PRO A 885 25.28 29.52 2.59
C PRO A 885 25.84 30.08 3.90
N ALA A 886 26.04 31.40 3.99
CA ALA A 886 26.64 32.05 5.14
C ALA A 886 25.76 32.01 6.41
N ALA A 887 24.45 31.82 6.29
CA ALA A 887 23.53 31.85 7.42
C ALA A 887 23.23 30.46 8.02
N THR A 888 23.36 29.39 7.23
CA THR A 888 23.23 27.98 7.71
C THR A 888 24.57 27.39 8.15
N ALA A 889 25.69 28.00 7.72
CA ALA A 889 27.02 27.66 8.17
C ALA A 889 27.26 28.20 9.58
N THR A 890 27.87 27.40 10.43
CA THR A 890 28.25 27.72 11.82
C THR A 890 29.76 27.90 11.97
N ILE A 891 30.55 27.21 11.14
CA ILE A 891 32.03 27.32 11.08
C ILE A 891 32.55 28.76 11.00
N PRO A 892 32.02 29.68 10.17
CA PRO A 892 32.53 31.06 10.13
C PRO A 892 32.13 31.89 11.37
N HIS A 893 31.16 31.44 12.17
CA HIS A 893 30.62 32.21 13.31
C HIS A 893 30.97 31.61 14.67
N THR A 894 31.54 30.41 14.70
CA THR A 894 31.88 29.72 15.94
C THR A 894 33.08 30.36 16.62
N GLU A 895 32.97 30.60 17.92
CA GLU A 895 34.11 30.97 18.77
C GLU A 895 34.97 29.76 19.18
N ARG A 896 34.53 28.56 18.80
CA ARG A 896 35.13 27.28 19.19
C ARG A 896 35.43 26.45 17.96
N PHE A 897 36.71 26.29 17.65
CA PHE A 897 37.18 25.51 16.50
C PHE A 897 38.48 24.77 16.89
N PRO A 898 38.72 23.53 16.42
CA PRO A 898 39.92 22.79 16.80
C PRO A 898 41.19 23.46 16.27
N GLU A 899 42.21 23.62 17.13
CA GLU A 899 43.46 24.29 16.76
C GLU A 899 44.21 23.59 15.60
N CYS A 900 44.06 22.28 15.45
CA CYS A 900 44.69 21.52 14.36
C CYS A 900 44.03 21.71 12.98
N LEU A 901 42.92 22.44 12.93
CA LEU A 901 42.12 22.68 11.75
C LEU A 901 42.04 24.18 11.46
N THR A 902 41.92 24.50 10.18
CA THR A 902 41.48 25.80 9.70
C THR A 902 40.39 25.60 8.65
N TYR A 903 39.79 26.67 8.15
CA TYR A 903 38.80 26.60 7.07
C TYR A 903 39.11 27.64 6.02
N ILE A 904 38.70 27.38 4.79
CA ILE A 904 38.79 28.36 3.71
C ILE A 904 37.58 29.29 3.84
N ASP A 905 37.83 30.60 3.91
CA ASP A 905 36.79 31.65 4.01
C ASP A 905 36.08 31.87 2.66
N GLU A 906 35.55 30.78 2.11
CA GLU A 906 34.75 30.71 0.90
C GLU A 906 33.69 29.64 1.11
N SER A 907 32.42 30.04 1.08
CA SER A 907 31.29 29.11 1.16
C SER A 907 31.47 27.92 0.18
N PRO A 908 31.37 26.66 0.63
CA PRO A 908 30.72 26.18 1.87
C PRO A 908 31.64 26.04 3.10
N TYR A 909 32.73 26.80 3.17
CA TYR A 909 33.71 26.84 4.27
C TYR A 909 34.48 25.52 4.49
N PRO A 910 35.09 24.93 3.44
CA PRO A 910 35.73 23.62 3.57
C PRO A 910 36.83 23.64 4.62
N ILE A 911 36.87 22.58 5.42
CA ILE A 911 37.81 22.37 6.52
C ILE A 911 39.12 21.82 5.96
N VAL A 912 40.24 22.32 6.46
CA VAL A 912 41.58 21.92 6.06
C VAL A 912 42.43 21.67 7.31
N CYS A 913 43.24 20.63 7.27
CA CYS A 913 44.21 20.36 8.34
C CYS A 913 45.34 21.39 8.27
N GLU A 914 45.63 22.07 9.38
CA GLU A 914 46.64 23.14 9.44
C GLU A 914 48.05 22.61 9.12
N THR A 915 48.32 21.33 9.46
CA THR A 915 49.59 20.66 9.15
C THR A 915 49.80 20.46 7.64
N CYS A 916 48.73 20.30 6.86
CA CYS A 916 48.83 20.15 5.40
C CYS A 916 49.01 21.48 4.65
N GLY A 917 48.62 22.61 5.26
CA GLY A 917 48.58 23.93 4.61
C GLY A 917 47.51 24.05 3.51
N ASP A 918 47.54 25.16 2.76
CA ASP A 918 46.54 25.51 1.73
C ASP A 918 46.48 24.52 0.53
N ASP A 919 47.52 23.71 0.35
CA ASP A 919 47.61 22.65 -0.67
C ASP A 919 47.09 21.29 -0.17
N GLY A 920 46.58 21.22 1.06
CA GLY A 920 46.05 20.01 1.70
C GLY A 920 44.70 19.54 1.19
N THR A 921 44.31 18.32 1.58
CA THR A 921 42.98 17.77 1.29
C THR A 921 41.91 18.65 1.93
N LYS A 922 40.94 19.09 1.12
CA LYS A 922 39.79 19.87 1.56
C LYS A 922 38.67 18.93 2.00
N TYR A 923 38.24 19.06 3.24
CA TYR A 923 37.17 18.26 3.83
C TYR A 923 35.87 19.06 3.86
N PRO A 924 34.71 18.41 3.68
CA PRO A 924 33.42 19.07 3.76
C PRO A 924 33.08 19.51 5.19
N SER A 925 32.35 20.61 5.34
CA SER A 925 31.82 21.17 6.60
C SER A 925 30.69 20.32 7.19
N THR A 926 31.02 19.07 7.53
CA THR A 926 30.09 18.03 8.01
C THR A 926 30.76 17.27 9.15
N PRO A 927 30.03 16.58 10.04
CA PRO A 927 30.62 15.83 11.14
C PRO A 927 31.69 14.84 10.68
N GLU A 928 31.41 14.10 9.60
CA GLU A 928 32.36 13.14 9.02
C GLU A 928 33.58 13.83 8.38
N GLY A 929 33.38 14.98 7.74
CA GLY A 929 34.48 15.79 7.23
C GLY A 929 35.39 16.31 8.35
N LEU A 930 34.81 16.68 9.49
CA LEU A 930 35.53 17.16 10.67
C LEU A 930 36.35 16.02 11.30
N ARG A 931 35.79 14.81 11.46
CA ARG A 931 36.54 13.60 11.87
C ARG A 931 37.72 13.32 10.96
N ARG A 932 37.48 13.29 9.64
CA ARG A 932 38.51 12.99 8.64
C ARG A 932 39.58 14.08 8.54
N ALA A 933 39.22 15.33 8.82
CA ALA A 933 40.17 16.44 8.86
C ALA A 933 41.08 16.33 10.09
N ILE A 934 40.53 15.98 11.25
CA ILE A 934 41.30 15.71 12.48
C ILE A 934 42.23 14.51 12.25
N ASP A 935 41.69 13.39 11.76
CA ASP A 935 42.42 12.13 11.52
C ASP A 935 43.50 12.24 10.42
N CYS A 936 43.58 13.37 9.71
CA CYS A 936 44.61 13.61 8.71
C CYS A 936 46.02 13.62 9.32
N HIS A 937 46.18 14.25 10.48
CA HIS A 937 47.47 14.37 11.19
C HIS A 937 47.37 14.38 12.73
N HIS A 938 46.16 14.27 13.27
CA HIS A 938 45.86 14.18 14.69
C HIS A 938 44.98 12.95 14.92
N SER A 939 44.64 12.66 16.17
CA SER A 939 43.56 11.74 16.48
C SER A 939 42.44 12.45 17.20
N LEU A 940 41.21 11.94 17.08
CA LEU A 940 40.06 12.50 17.78
C LEU A 940 40.27 12.55 19.32
N GLU A 941 41.06 11.63 19.88
CA GLU A 941 41.43 11.61 21.31
C GLU A 941 42.35 12.78 21.73
N GLU A 942 43.04 13.42 20.78
CA GLU A 942 43.95 14.56 21.02
C GLU A 942 43.24 15.91 20.92
N VAL A 943 41.99 15.95 20.44
CA VAL A 943 41.19 17.15 20.26
C VAL A 943 40.17 17.26 21.39
N ASP A 944 40.17 18.40 22.09
CA ASP A 944 39.12 18.70 23.08
C ASP A 944 37.77 18.87 22.35
N ARG A 945 36.81 17.97 22.63
CA ARG A 945 35.46 17.99 22.03
C ARG A 945 34.74 19.30 22.26
N ALA A 946 35.04 20.02 23.34
CA ALA A 946 34.46 21.34 23.60
C ALA A 946 34.81 22.38 22.52
N ASN A 947 35.89 22.15 21.76
CA ASN A 947 36.32 22.98 20.63
C ASN A 947 35.78 22.52 19.27
N ILE A 948 34.98 21.44 19.23
CA ILE A 948 34.33 20.97 18.01
C ILE A 948 32.96 21.67 17.90
N PRO A 949 32.70 22.45 16.83
CA PRO A 949 31.41 23.08 16.62
C PRO A 949 30.40 22.13 15.97
N ILE A 950 29.12 22.47 16.09
CA ILE A 950 28.08 21.95 15.18
C ILE A 950 28.40 22.37 13.75
N CYS A 951 28.18 21.53 12.75
CA CYS A 951 28.66 21.76 11.37
C CYS A 951 27.66 22.49 10.46
N SER A 952 26.36 22.28 10.66
CA SER A 952 25.29 22.84 9.82
C SER A 952 23.97 22.99 10.56
N LEU A 953 23.19 24.02 10.19
CA LEU A 953 21.85 24.26 10.71
C LEU A 953 20.79 24.14 9.60
N ASP A 954 19.66 23.51 9.95
CA ASP A 954 18.47 23.38 9.09
C ASP A 954 17.63 24.67 9.10
N LEU A 955 18.25 25.84 8.89
CA LEU A 955 17.53 27.10 8.82
C LEU A 955 16.79 27.19 7.49
N THR A 956 15.48 26.97 7.51
CA THR A 956 14.59 26.96 6.35
C THR A 956 14.36 28.35 5.77
N LEU A 957 14.53 29.40 6.59
CA LEU A 957 14.38 30.79 6.19
C LEU A 957 15.36 31.20 5.07
N THR A 958 14.79 31.73 3.99
CA THR A 958 15.53 32.34 2.89
C THR A 958 16.20 33.65 3.32
N SER A 959 17.17 34.12 2.54
CA SER A 959 17.85 35.40 2.82
C SER A 959 16.88 36.60 2.86
N GLY A 960 15.77 36.55 2.12
CA GLY A 960 14.74 37.58 2.15
C GLY A 960 13.90 37.53 3.42
N GLU A 961 13.48 36.35 3.86
CA GLU A 961 12.73 36.16 5.11
C GLU A 961 13.59 36.53 6.33
N ARG A 962 14.88 36.20 6.33
CA ARG A 962 15.81 36.65 7.38
C ARG A 962 16.01 38.16 7.39
N ALA A 963 16.05 38.81 6.23
CA ALA A 963 16.14 40.26 6.14
C ALA A 963 14.83 40.97 6.58
N ALA A 964 13.69 40.26 6.51
CA ALA A 964 12.39 40.74 6.96
C ALA A 964 12.06 40.35 8.41
N SER A 965 12.88 39.49 9.04
CA SER A 965 12.74 39.06 10.43
C SER A 965 13.05 40.22 11.37
N ASP A 966 12.27 40.35 12.44
CA ASP A 966 12.55 41.28 13.54
C ASP A 966 13.82 40.87 14.34
N TYR A 967 14.32 39.65 14.12
CA TYR A 967 15.49 39.05 14.74
C TYR A 967 16.65 38.91 13.77
N ASN A 968 17.86 39.14 14.26
CA ASN A 968 19.08 39.06 13.45
C ASN A 968 19.48 37.61 13.11
N ASP A 969 20.40 37.45 12.16
CA ASP A 969 20.86 36.14 11.69
C ASP A 969 21.48 35.26 12.82
N ALA A 970 22.10 35.84 13.85
CA ALA A 970 22.64 35.08 14.99
C ALA A 970 21.52 34.57 15.92
N GLN A 971 20.48 35.38 16.16
CA GLN A 971 19.26 34.99 16.87
C GLN A 971 18.53 33.84 16.16
N LEU A 972 18.38 33.92 14.83
CA LEU A 972 17.73 32.88 14.03
C LEU A 972 18.54 31.58 13.99
N ARG A 973 19.86 31.66 13.85
CA ARG A 973 20.75 30.49 13.99
C ARG A 973 20.62 29.85 15.37
N PHE A 974 20.55 30.66 16.43
CA PHE A 974 20.46 30.15 17.79
C PHE A 974 19.14 29.44 18.08
N LEU A 975 18.01 30.02 17.68
CA LEU A 975 16.70 29.35 17.78
C LEU A 975 16.70 28.00 17.05
N THR A 976 17.26 27.98 15.83
CA THR A 976 17.39 26.74 15.04
C THR A 976 18.30 25.72 15.72
N ALA A 977 19.45 26.14 16.25
CA ALA A 977 20.37 25.26 16.96
C ALA A 977 19.73 24.65 18.23
N VAL A 978 19.00 25.45 19.01
CA VAL A 978 18.27 24.96 20.19
C VAL A 978 17.18 23.96 19.79
N TYR A 979 16.45 24.23 18.72
CA TYR A 979 15.41 23.33 18.21
C TYR A 979 16.01 22.00 17.70
N MET A 980 17.09 22.04 16.92
CA MET A 980 17.78 20.83 16.44
C MET A 980 18.39 20.02 17.59
N ALA A 981 18.94 20.68 18.61
CA ALA A 981 19.43 20.03 19.82
C ALA A 981 18.31 19.36 20.61
N HIS A 982 17.16 20.01 20.73
CA HIS A 982 15.94 19.44 21.32
C HIS A 982 15.49 18.18 20.57
N GLN A 983 15.50 18.21 19.24
CA GLN A 983 15.20 17.05 18.39
C GLN A 983 16.35 16.03 18.29
N GLN A 984 17.45 16.24 19.03
CA GLN A 984 18.64 15.39 19.08
C GLN A 984 19.24 15.06 17.70
N ARG A 985 19.26 16.04 16.79
CA ARG A 985 19.76 15.90 15.41
C ARG A 985 21.27 15.99 15.26
N PHE A 986 21.98 16.46 16.27
CA PHE A 986 23.44 16.57 16.26
C PHE A 986 24.10 15.22 16.59
N ASP A 987 25.31 15.04 16.05
CA ASP A 987 26.13 13.90 16.40
C ASP A 987 26.52 13.97 17.89
N ARG A 988 26.04 13.02 18.69
CA ARG A 988 26.20 13.07 20.14
C ARG A 988 27.64 12.80 20.58
N GLU A 989 28.37 11.99 19.81
CA GLU A 989 29.76 11.65 20.13
C GLU A 989 30.68 12.82 19.76
N LEU A 990 30.41 13.51 18.65
CA LEU A 990 31.32 14.52 18.09
C LEU A 990 30.91 15.97 18.36
N GLU A 991 29.63 16.31 18.20
CA GLU A 991 29.15 17.70 18.14
C GLU A 991 28.48 18.17 19.45
N TYR A 992 27.26 17.67 19.74
CA TYR A 992 26.46 18.16 20.86
C TYR A 992 25.58 17.05 21.45
N ASP A 993 25.69 16.84 22.76
CA ASP A 993 24.85 15.92 23.53
C ASP A 993 24.02 16.68 24.56
N ILE A 994 22.69 16.67 24.40
CA ILE A 994 21.73 17.34 25.30
C ILE A 994 21.82 16.87 26.76
N VAL A 995 22.38 15.69 27.03
CA VAL A 995 22.56 15.15 28.39
C VAL A 995 23.73 15.81 29.13
N TRP A 996 24.80 16.12 28.43
CA TRP A 996 26.08 16.53 29.03
C TRP A 996 26.43 17.98 28.73
N ASP A 997 26.09 18.47 27.54
CA ASP A 997 26.56 19.73 27.00
C ASP A 997 25.58 20.87 27.30
N SER A 998 26.11 21.95 27.87
CA SER A 998 25.32 23.17 28.09
C SER A 998 24.98 23.81 26.75
N MET A 999 23.74 24.30 26.57
CA MET A 999 23.36 25.09 25.39
C MET A 999 24.11 26.45 25.30
N THR A 1000 24.90 26.81 26.32
CA THR A 1000 25.93 27.85 26.20
C THR A 1000 27.00 27.52 25.15
N ASN A 1001 27.21 26.24 24.84
CA ASN A 1001 28.06 25.84 23.72
C ASN A 1001 27.40 26.23 22.38
N LEU A 1002 26.08 26.06 22.25
CA LEU A 1002 25.34 26.50 21.07
C LEU A 1002 25.38 28.03 20.91
N GLU A 1003 25.32 28.79 22.01
CA GLU A 1003 25.53 30.25 22.01
C GLU A 1003 26.88 30.59 21.34
N ALA A 1004 27.95 29.89 21.74
CA ALA A 1004 29.31 30.09 21.20
C ALA A 1004 29.49 29.59 19.75
N TYR A 1005 28.75 28.56 19.31
CA TYR A 1005 28.86 28.01 17.95
C TYR A 1005 28.18 28.88 16.89
N VAL A 1006 27.13 29.63 17.26
CA VAL A 1006 26.37 30.47 16.32
C VAL A 1006 26.77 31.94 16.37
N GLY A 1007 27.65 32.32 17.30
CA GLY A 1007 28.18 33.67 17.47
C GLY A 1007 27.13 34.68 17.96
N ILE A 1008 26.19 34.25 18.82
CA ILE A 1008 25.17 35.13 19.41
C ILE A 1008 25.65 35.72 20.74
N ASP A 1009 25.40 37.02 20.96
CA ASP A 1009 25.74 37.66 22.22
C ASP A 1009 24.67 37.45 23.32
N ALA A 1010 25.04 37.73 24.56
CA ALA A 1010 24.18 37.47 25.71
C ALA A 1010 22.93 38.40 25.77
N ASP A 1011 23.00 39.59 25.19
CA ASP A 1011 21.90 40.55 25.18
C ASP A 1011 20.83 40.10 24.16
N ASP A 1012 21.26 39.62 22.99
CA ASP A 1012 20.41 39.03 21.96
C ASP A 1012 19.72 37.75 22.41
N VAL A 1013 20.41 36.90 23.18
CA VAL A 1013 19.81 35.72 23.82
C VAL A 1013 18.74 36.15 24.84
N GLN A 1014 19.00 37.21 25.62
CA GLN A 1014 18.04 37.71 26.59
C GLN A 1014 16.81 38.31 25.90
N ALA A 1015 16.98 38.99 24.76
CA ALA A 1015 15.87 39.48 23.94
C ALA A 1015 14.95 38.35 23.48
N LEU A 1016 15.50 37.23 23.00
CA LEU A 1016 14.71 36.04 22.64
C LEU A 1016 13.91 35.46 23.82
N VAL A 1017 14.45 35.57 25.04
CA VAL A 1017 13.75 35.12 26.26
C VAL A 1017 12.66 36.10 26.69
N ASP A 1018 12.94 37.40 26.61
CA ASP A 1018 12.00 38.45 27.00
C ASP A 1018 10.81 38.54 26.04
N ASP A 1019 11.05 38.30 24.75
CA ASP A 1019 10.02 38.21 23.71
C ASP A 1019 9.23 36.89 23.74
N GLY A 1020 9.61 35.96 24.61
CA GLY A 1020 8.90 34.71 24.81
C GLY A 1020 9.14 33.67 23.70
N LEU A 1021 10.10 33.88 22.80
CA LEU A 1021 10.50 32.92 21.76
C LEU A 1021 11.34 31.76 22.29
N LEU A 1022 12.06 32.01 23.39
CA LEU A 1022 12.95 31.06 24.02
C LEU A 1022 12.69 30.98 25.52
N ARG A 1023 12.57 29.78 26.07
CA ARG A 1023 12.39 29.57 27.50
C ARG A 1023 13.63 28.92 28.12
N VAL A 1024 14.12 29.46 29.23
CA VAL A 1024 15.13 28.79 30.06
C VAL A 1024 14.47 27.63 30.81
N ASP A 1025 14.78 26.40 30.41
CA ASP A 1025 14.14 25.19 30.92
C ASP A 1025 14.94 24.56 32.07
N CYS A 1026 16.26 24.63 31.98
CA CYS A 1026 17.17 24.14 33.01
C CYS A 1026 18.39 25.05 33.17
N ARG A 1027 18.89 25.20 34.41
CA ARG A 1027 20.16 25.89 34.72
C ARG A 1027 21.16 24.98 35.45
N ARG A 1028 20.68 23.91 36.06
CA ARG A 1028 21.48 22.89 36.75
C ARG A 1028 20.87 21.53 36.47
N PRO A 1029 21.66 20.54 36.06
CA PRO A 1029 23.12 20.53 36.14
C PRO A 1029 23.88 21.29 35.02
N HIS A 1030 23.26 21.55 33.87
CA HIS A 1030 23.75 22.48 32.85
C HIS A 1030 22.58 23.32 32.30
N LYS A 1031 22.86 24.29 31.42
CA LYS A 1031 21.86 25.22 30.88
C LYS A 1031 21.15 24.59 29.68
N LEU A 1032 19.82 24.53 29.72
CA LEU A 1032 18.97 24.08 28.61
C LEU A 1032 17.90 25.14 28.32
N TYR A 1033 17.68 25.38 27.04
CA TYR A 1033 16.61 26.19 26.50
C TYR A 1033 15.61 25.32 25.74
N THR A 1034 14.38 25.80 25.64
CA THR A 1034 13.35 25.23 24.79
C THR A 1034 12.76 26.35 23.95
N VAL A 1035 12.70 26.13 22.63
CA VAL A 1035 12.04 27.05 21.70
C VAL A 1035 10.54 26.95 21.93
N THR A 1036 9.89 28.08 22.17
CA THR A 1036 8.43 28.14 22.39
C THR A 1036 7.70 28.01 21.05
N PRO A 1037 6.36 27.83 21.04
CA PRO A 1037 5.59 27.86 19.79
C PRO A 1037 5.87 29.12 18.95
N ASP A 1038 5.82 30.30 19.56
CA ASP A 1038 6.11 31.58 18.89
C ASP A 1038 7.55 31.62 18.34
N GLY A 1039 8.52 31.05 19.07
CA GLY A 1039 9.90 30.95 18.61
C GLY A 1039 10.09 30.00 17.43
N ARG A 1040 9.25 28.97 17.30
CA ARG A 1040 9.25 28.05 16.16
C ARG A 1040 8.65 28.70 14.92
N ASP A 1041 7.60 29.49 15.08
CA ASP A 1041 7.01 30.28 14.00
C ASP A 1041 8.04 31.24 13.40
N VAL A 1042 8.89 31.86 14.24
CA VAL A 1042 9.96 32.76 13.81
C VAL A 1042 11.02 32.06 12.94
N ILE A 1043 11.28 30.76 13.14
CA ILE A 1043 12.22 29.98 12.32
C ILE A 1043 11.52 29.09 11.27
N ASP A 1044 10.24 29.35 10.98
CA ASP A 1044 9.41 28.63 10.01
C ASP A 1044 9.37 27.10 10.27
N VAL A 1045 9.26 26.73 11.54
CA VAL A 1045 9.02 25.36 11.98
C VAL A 1045 7.55 25.21 12.34
N GLY A 1046 6.76 24.76 11.36
CA GLY A 1046 5.31 24.62 11.51
C GLY A 1046 4.89 23.59 12.57
N HIS A 1047 3.84 23.93 13.31
CA HIS A 1047 3.11 23.00 14.18
C HIS A 1047 2.25 22.07 13.32
N ARG A 1048 2.56 20.76 13.31
CA ARG A 1048 1.67 19.74 12.75
C ARG A 1048 1.21 18.85 13.90
N GLU A 1049 0.08 19.17 14.52
CA GLU A 1049 -0.63 18.18 15.35
C GLU A 1049 -0.96 16.98 14.45
N GLY A 1050 -0.40 15.81 14.78
CA GLY A 1050 -0.73 14.54 14.12
C GLY A 1050 0.32 13.90 13.19
N ILE A 1051 1.50 14.50 12.94
CA ILE A 1051 2.56 13.86 12.11
C ILE A 1051 3.76 13.33 12.93
N ALA A 1052 3.80 13.56 14.25
CA ALA A 1052 4.83 12.98 15.15
C ALA A 1052 4.30 11.79 15.99
N HIS A 1053 3.36 11.00 15.46
CA HIS A 1053 2.93 9.73 16.09
C HIS A 1053 3.61 8.52 15.45
N GLY A 1054 4.94 8.54 15.47
CA GLY A 1054 5.76 7.36 15.18
C GLY A 1054 6.48 6.91 16.44
N ASP A 1055 6.51 5.60 16.67
CA ASP A 1055 7.35 4.96 17.67
C ASP A 1055 8.77 5.56 17.66
N GLY A 1056 9.26 6.07 18.79
CA GLY A 1056 10.63 6.58 18.92
C GLY A 1056 10.83 8.10 18.87
N THR A 1057 9.79 8.92 18.67
CA THR A 1057 9.90 10.39 18.60
C THR A 1057 9.01 11.10 19.64
N GLY A 1058 9.56 12.11 20.32
CA GLY A 1058 8.88 12.93 21.32
C GLY A 1058 7.87 13.92 20.73
N ASP A 1059 7.06 14.55 21.59
CA ASP A 1059 6.09 15.56 21.13
C ASP A 1059 6.79 16.91 20.86
N LEU A 1060 6.34 17.64 19.84
CA LEU A 1060 6.84 18.99 19.54
C LEU A 1060 6.58 19.98 20.68
N SER A 1061 5.60 19.71 21.56
CA SER A 1061 5.34 20.55 22.73
C SER A 1061 6.23 20.24 23.94
N GLU A 1062 7.06 19.19 23.85
CA GLU A 1062 7.91 18.73 24.93
C GLU A 1062 9.03 19.74 25.24
N SER A 1063 9.58 19.67 26.45
CA SER A 1063 10.68 20.54 26.85
C SER A 1063 12.03 19.83 26.73
N SER A 1064 13.08 20.60 26.48
CA SER A 1064 14.44 20.08 26.34
C SER A 1064 14.95 19.37 27.60
N LEU A 1065 14.51 19.78 28.79
CA LEU A 1065 14.79 19.06 30.02
C LEU A 1065 14.10 17.68 30.08
N HIS A 1066 12.86 17.57 29.61
CA HIS A 1066 12.17 16.29 29.56
C HIS A 1066 12.90 15.38 28.56
N VAL A 1067 13.21 15.85 27.35
CA VAL A 1067 14.01 15.08 26.35
C VAL A 1067 15.33 14.59 26.97
N ALA A 1068 16.06 15.46 27.67
CA ALA A 1068 17.31 15.08 28.34
C ALA A 1068 17.10 14.02 29.44
N MET A 1069 16.00 14.11 30.18
CA MET A 1069 15.62 13.13 31.21
C MET A 1069 15.26 11.77 30.60
N VAL A 1070 14.44 11.74 29.54
CA VAL A 1070 14.11 10.53 28.79
C VAL A 1070 15.38 9.88 28.24
N ASP A 1071 16.28 10.67 27.68
CA ASP A 1071 17.54 10.16 27.13
C ASP A 1071 18.45 9.54 28.21
N VAL A 1072 18.61 10.21 29.36
CA VAL A 1072 19.36 9.64 30.50
C VAL A 1072 18.73 8.34 30.99
N GLY A 1073 17.41 8.31 31.15
CA GLY A 1073 16.72 7.12 31.63
C GLY A 1073 16.80 5.97 30.62
N ALA A 1074 16.70 6.24 29.32
CA ALA A 1074 16.85 5.23 28.28
C ALA A 1074 18.28 4.64 28.24
N ARG A 1075 19.32 5.48 28.39
CA ARG A 1075 20.71 5.01 28.52
C ARG A 1075 20.91 4.14 29.75
N LEU A 1076 20.31 4.52 30.88
CA LEU A 1076 20.41 3.74 32.13
C LEU A 1076 19.67 2.40 32.01
N LEU A 1077 18.48 2.39 31.41
CA LEU A 1077 17.75 1.15 31.12
C LEU A 1077 18.56 0.23 30.20
N ALA A 1078 19.22 0.77 29.17
CA ALA A 1078 20.06 0.00 28.27
C ALA A 1078 21.25 -0.61 29.02
N GLN A 1079 21.95 0.21 29.81
CA GLN A 1079 23.08 -0.22 30.63
C GLN A 1079 22.69 -1.33 31.61
N GLU A 1080 21.57 -1.18 32.32
CA GLU A 1080 21.20 -2.06 33.42
C GLU A 1080 20.41 -3.30 32.99
N LEU A 1081 19.62 -3.23 31.92
CA LEU A 1081 18.64 -4.26 31.57
C LEU A 1081 18.77 -4.84 30.16
N VAL A 1082 19.65 -4.32 29.30
CA VAL A 1082 19.87 -4.84 27.94
C VAL A 1082 21.24 -5.49 27.80
N GLY A 1083 21.27 -6.73 27.33
CA GLY A 1083 22.49 -7.52 27.15
C GLY A 1083 22.23 -9.02 27.11
N PRO A 1084 23.24 -9.83 26.75
CA PRO A 1084 23.07 -11.26 26.50
C PRO A 1084 22.54 -12.08 27.71
N ASP A 1085 22.79 -11.62 28.93
CA ASP A 1085 22.35 -12.26 30.18
C ASP A 1085 21.30 -11.42 30.96
N LYS A 1086 20.68 -10.43 30.30
CA LYS A 1086 19.75 -9.48 30.92
C LYS A 1086 18.32 -9.67 30.37
N PRO A 1087 17.27 -9.25 31.10
CA PRO A 1087 15.89 -9.53 30.71
C PRO A 1087 15.43 -8.80 29.44
N GLY A 1088 16.10 -7.71 29.04
CA GLY A 1088 15.77 -6.91 27.87
C GLY A 1088 16.65 -7.19 26.66
N ALA A 1089 16.06 -7.16 25.47
CA ALA A 1089 16.76 -7.23 24.18
C ALA A 1089 17.09 -5.84 23.61
N ARG A 1090 16.21 -4.84 23.82
CA ARG A 1090 16.41 -3.46 23.35
C ARG A 1090 15.63 -2.45 24.18
N VAL A 1091 16.08 -1.19 24.18
CA VAL A 1091 15.33 -0.05 24.73
C VAL A 1091 14.66 0.71 23.59
N GLN A 1092 13.43 1.14 23.82
CA GLN A 1092 12.68 2.00 22.91
C GLN A 1092 12.15 3.21 23.69
N ARG A 1093 12.47 4.41 23.21
CA ARG A 1093 11.90 5.67 23.73
C ARG A 1093 10.54 5.92 23.10
N TYR A 1094 9.66 6.63 23.80
CA TYR A 1094 8.34 7.02 23.30
C TYR A 1094 7.58 5.80 22.76
N TYR A 1095 7.44 4.76 23.59
CA TYR A 1095 6.84 3.47 23.21
C TYR A 1095 5.31 3.55 23.25
N GLY A 1096 4.64 3.30 22.12
CA GLY A 1096 3.19 3.38 22.01
C GLY A 1096 2.44 2.25 22.71
N LEU A 1097 1.32 2.59 23.36
CA LEU A 1097 0.33 1.67 23.93
C LEU A 1097 -1.07 2.02 23.37
N GLU A 1098 -2.02 1.10 23.43
CA GLU A 1098 -3.41 1.34 22.95
C GLU A 1098 -4.06 2.58 23.61
N ASP A 1099 -3.76 2.82 24.90
CA ASP A 1099 -4.34 3.90 25.72
C ASP A 1099 -3.30 4.95 26.18
N GLY A 1100 -2.14 5.08 25.50
CA GLY A 1100 -1.11 6.03 25.89
C GLY A 1100 0.27 5.80 25.29
N ARG A 1101 1.31 6.37 25.93
CA ARG A 1101 2.70 6.23 25.51
C ARG A 1101 3.61 6.27 26.72
N LEU A 1102 4.59 5.39 26.76
CA LEU A 1102 5.65 5.40 27.78
C LEU A 1102 6.84 6.22 27.29
N ASP A 1103 7.45 7.01 28.16
CA ASP A 1103 8.65 7.78 27.81
C ASP A 1103 9.83 6.89 27.39
N ALA A 1104 10.04 5.77 28.08
CA ALA A 1104 10.86 4.67 27.56
C ALA A 1104 10.45 3.30 28.10
N ALA A 1105 10.67 2.27 27.29
CA ALA A 1105 10.41 0.88 27.62
C ALA A 1105 11.60 -0.02 27.23
N VAL A 1106 11.85 -1.04 28.04
CA VAL A 1106 12.75 -2.14 27.69
C VAL A 1106 11.90 -3.30 27.20
N LEU A 1107 12.22 -3.82 26.03
CA LEU A 1107 11.48 -4.90 25.38
C LEU A 1107 12.29 -6.18 25.39
N ALA A 1108 11.66 -7.30 25.73
CA ALA A 1108 12.21 -8.64 25.55
C ALA A 1108 12.26 -9.01 24.05
N ALA A 1109 12.88 -10.16 23.74
CA ALA A 1109 13.01 -10.64 22.36
C ALA A 1109 11.66 -10.93 21.68
N ASP A 1110 10.61 -11.20 22.46
CA ASP A 1110 9.24 -11.43 22.00
C ASP A 1110 8.38 -10.15 21.91
N GLY A 1111 8.96 -8.98 22.21
CA GLY A 1111 8.26 -7.69 22.21
C GLY A 1111 7.55 -7.33 23.51
N THR A 1112 7.62 -8.18 24.55
CA THR A 1112 7.01 -7.88 25.86
C THR A 1112 7.77 -6.78 26.60
N VAL A 1113 7.05 -5.86 27.25
CA VAL A 1113 7.64 -4.82 28.09
C VAL A 1113 8.14 -5.42 29.40
N VAL A 1114 9.46 -5.37 29.63
CA VAL A 1114 10.09 -5.89 30.87
C VAL A 1114 10.45 -4.80 31.87
N ALA A 1115 10.63 -3.56 31.41
CA ALA A 1115 10.79 -2.40 32.28
C ALA A 1115 10.27 -1.13 31.62
N THR A 1116 9.84 -0.17 32.43
CA THR A 1116 9.27 1.10 32.01
C THR A 1116 9.96 2.27 32.71
N LEU A 1117 9.96 3.43 32.07
CA LEU A 1117 10.50 4.68 32.59
C LEU A 1117 9.56 5.82 32.24
N GLU A 1118 9.31 6.69 33.22
CA GLU A 1118 8.65 8.00 33.02
C GLU A 1118 9.54 9.15 33.52
N ALA A 1119 9.62 10.22 32.72
CA ALA A 1119 10.43 11.42 32.97
C ALA A 1119 9.54 12.60 33.40
N GLU A 1120 9.22 12.66 34.69
CA GLU A 1120 8.21 13.57 35.19
C GLU A 1120 8.72 14.99 35.46
N ARG A 1121 8.00 15.97 34.88
CA ARG A 1121 8.14 17.40 35.18
C ARG A 1121 6.91 17.91 35.92
N ILE A 1122 7.08 18.20 37.21
CA ILE A 1122 5.99 18.70 38.05
C ILE A 1122 5.43 20.03 37.51
N ASN A 1123 4.23 19.94 36.95
CA ASN A 1123 3.44 21.00 36.35
C ASN A 1123 2.09 21.17 37.10
N ASN A 1124 1.11 21.88 36.50
CA ASN A 1124 -0.16 22.20 37.17
C ASN A 1124 -1.18 21.04 37.13
N ASP A 1125 -1.02 20.13 36.18
CA ASP A 1125 -1.84 18.95 35.86
C ASP A 1125 -1.36 17.66 36.52
N ARG A 1126 -0.27 17.73 37.30
CA ARG A 1126 0.31 16.65 38.13
C ARG A 1126 -0.68 15.82 38.96
N GLY A 1127 -1.88 16.33 39.26
CA GLY A 1127 -2.90 15.59 40.00
C GLY A 1127 -3.58 14.52 39.15
N GLU A 1128 -3.64 14.69 37.83
CA GLU A 1128 -4.29 13.79 36.89
C GLU A 1128 -3.29 13.04 36.02
N ALA A 1129 -2.23 13.71 35.54
CA ALA A 1129 -1.20 13.11 34.68
C ALA A 1129 -0.42 12.00 35.41
N ILE A 1130 0.15 12.31 36.58
CA ILE A 1130 1.01 11.37 37.34
C ILE A 1130 0.29 10.05 37.69
N PRO A 1131 -0.95 10.03 38.21
CA PRO A 1131 -1.66 8.78 38.43
C PRO A 1131 -1.95 8.01 37.14
N ARG A 1132 -2.23 8.71 36.03
CA ARG A 1132 -2.50 8.09 34.74
C ARG A 1132 -1.27 7.38 34.19
N ASP A 1133 -0.11 8.05 34.21
CA ASP A 1133 1.14 7.48 33.70
C ASP A 1133 1.59 6.31 34.58
N PHE A 1134 1.40 6.41 35.91
CA PHE A 1134 1.60 5.27 36.81
C PHE A 1134 0.73 4.06 36.43
N ASP A 1135 -0.57 4.28 36.16
CA ASP A 1135 -1.49 3.19 35.82
C ASP A 1135 -1.12 2.57 34.46
N GLN A 1136 -0.65 3.38 33.49
CA GLN A 1136 -0.13 2.90 32.20
C GLN A 1136 1.15 2.05 32.36
N MET A 1137 2.12 2.52 33.14
CA MET A 1137 3.31 1.74 33.46
C MET A 1137 2.94 0.42 34.15
N ALA A 1138 2.01 0.45 35.10
CA ALA A 1138 1.56 -0.73 35.85
C ALA A 1138 0.82 -1.76 34.98
N ALA A 1139 0.06 -1.31 33.98
CA ALA A 1139 -0.68 -2.18 33.07
C ALA A 1139 0.24 -3.07 32.22
N CYS A 1140 1.49 -2.67 32.03
CA CYS A 1140 2.49 -3.45 31.31
C CYS A 1140 3.08 -4.62 32.13
N ASP A 1141 2.72 -4.75 33.41
CA ASP A 1141 3.31 -5.69 34.39
C ASP A 1141 4.85 -5.72 34.38
N PRO A 1142 5.54 -4.56 34.47
CA PRO A 1142 6.99 -4.51 34.31
C PRO A 1142 7.71 -5.05 35.55
N GLN A 1143 8.88 -5.64 35.33
CA GLN A 1143 9.77 -6.04 36.42
C GLN A 1143 10.34 -4.82 37.15
N GLN A 1144 10.55 -3.71 36.43
CA GLN A 1144 11.04 -2.44 36.96
C GLN A 1144 10.30 -1.26 36.34
N ALA A 1145 9.90 -0.30 37.16
CA ALA A 1145 9.17 0.90 36.76
C ALA A 1145 9.85 2.12 37.38
N TRP A 1146 10.66 2.81 36.58
CA TRP A 1146 11.53 3.89 37.05
C TRP A 1146 10.92 5.27 36.77
N TRP A 1147 11.01 6.16 37.75
CA TRP A 1147 10.65 7.56 37.58
C TRP A 1147 11.88 8.44 37.66
N LEU A 1148 12.09 9.28 36.66
CA LEU A 1148 13.13 10.29 36.65
C LEU A 1148 12.51 11.65 36.88
N VAL A 1149 13.03 12.41 37.84
CA VAL A 1149 12.55 13.77 38.15
C VAL A 1149 13.69 14.77 38.22
N LYS A 1150 13.43 16.06 38.03
CA LYS A 1150 14.52 17.07 38.07
C LYS A 1150 15.16 17.19 39.46
N THR A 1151 14.36 17.28 40.52
CA THR A 1151 14.86 17.56 41.88
C THR A 1151 14.27 16.65 42.96
N ARG A 1152 14.83 16.69 44.17
CA ARG A 1152 14.29 15.94 45.32
C ARG A 1152 12.90 16.43 45.75
N SER A 1153 12.63 17.72 45.63
CA SER A 1153 11.30 18.27 45.88
C SER A 1153 10.29 17.75 44.88
N ASP A 1154 10.71 17.54 43.62
CA ASP A 1154 9.84 16.98 42.59
C ASP A 1154 9.51 15.52 42.87
N ALA A 1155 10.49 14.72 43.33
CA ALA A 1155 10.24 13.35 43.79
C ALA A 1155 9.21 13.28 44.93
N ALA A 1156 9.26 14.23 45.86
CA ALA A 1156 8.28 14.31 46.95
C ALA A 1156 6.92 14.81 46.49
N ALA A 1157 6.86 15.64 45.43
CA ALA A 1157 5.61 16.04 44.79
C ALA A 1157 4.95 14.87 44.03
N LEU A 1158 5.74 14.11 43.27
CA LEU A 1158 5.35 12.86 42.62
C LEU A 1158 4.68 11.90 43.60
N LEU A 1159 5.35 11.60 44.72
CA LEU A 1159 4.79 10.70 45.73
C LEU A 1159 3.53 11.23 46.42
N ARG A 1160 3.40 12.56 46.58
CA ARG A 1160 2.17 13.15 47.12
C ARG A 1160 1.01 12.97 46.16
N ALA A 1161 1.22 13.20 44.86
CA ALA A 1161 0.20 13.00 43.83
C ALA A 1161 -0.26 11.53 43.77
N LEU A 1162 0.67 10.57 43.89
CA LEU A 1162 0.33 9.14 43.91
C LEU A 1162 -0.31 8.67 45.24
N HIS A 1163 -0.03 9.34 46.36
CA HIS A 1163 -0.57 8.97 47.67
C HIS A 1163 -1.97 9.56 47.94
N ASP A 1164 -2.23 10.77 47.44
CA ASP A 1164 -3.48 11.50 47.63
C ASP A 1164 -3.93 12.12 46.29
N PRO A 1165 -4.31 11.29 45.30
CA PRO A 1165 -4.77 11.79 44.01
C PRO A 1165 -6.15 12.46 44.14
N PRO A 1166 -6.44 13.50 43.33
CA PRO A 1166 -7.74 14.19 43.32
C PRO A 1166 -8.90 13.23 42.99
N ASP A 1167 -8.66 12.23 42.14
CA ASP A 1167 -9.62 11.18 41.78
C ASP A 1167 -8.95 9.78 41.81
N GLY A 1168 -9.69 8.78 42.32
CA GLY A 1168 -9.25 7.37 42.38
C GLY A 1168 -8.60 6.93 43.69
N ALA A 1169 -8.09 5.69 43.72
CA ALA A 1169 -7.44 5.12 44.91
C ALA A 1169 -5.95 5.55 45.01
N PRO A 1170 -5.36 5.64 46.21
CA PRO A 1170 -3.91 5.82 46.36
C PRO A 1170 -3.10 4.72 45.67
N ARG A 1171 -2.12 5.09 44.84
CA ARG A 1171 -1.21 4.18 44.13
C ARG A 1171 -0.03 3.76 45.00
N VAL A 1172 0.40 4.63 45.92
CA VAL A 1172 1.46 4.34 46.88
C VAL A 1172 0.97 4.43 48.35
N PRO A 1173 1.45 3.53 49.23
CA PRO A 1173 0.92 3.42 50.59
C PRO A 1173 1.40 4.51 51.55
N ARG A 1174 2.45 5.26 51.19
CA ARG A 1174 3.08 6.27 52.06
C ARG A 1174 3.88 7.30 51.27
N THR A 1175 4.04 8.50 51.83
CA THR A 1175 4.98 9.53 51.36
C THR A 1175 6.25 9.56 52.22
N TYR A 1176 7.30 10.21 51.71
CA TYR A 1176 8.55 10.47 52.44
C TYR A 1176 8.78 11.98 52.63
N SER A 1177 9.70 12.33 53.53
CA SER A 1177 10.10 13.74 53.72
C SER A 1177 10.78 14.29 52.47
N GLU A 1178 10.52 15.56 52.13
CA GLU A 1178 11.16 16.30 51.02
C GLU A 1178 12.70 16.33 51.12
N ASN A 1179 13.26 16.16 52.32
CA ASN A 1179 14.71 16.11 52.56
C ASN A 1179 15.33 14.72 52.34
N MET A 1180 14.51 13.67 52.19
CA MET A 1180 14.98 12.31 51.98
C MET A 1180 15.37 12.10 50.52
N ALA A 1181 16.56 11.54 50.29
CA ALA A 1181 17.02 11.23 48.94
C ALA A 1181 16.12 10.18 48.27
N PRO A 1182 15.64 10.38 47.03
CA PRO A 1182 14.70 9.48 46.36
C PRO A 1182 15.14 8.01 46.30
N ARG A 1183 16.42 7.74 46.10
CA ARG A 1183 17.04 6.40 46.17
C ARG A 1183 16.88 5.64 47.50
N ARG A 1184 16.38 6.29 48.56
CA ARG A 1184 16.10 5.63 49.86
C ARG A 1184 14.61 5.30 50.02
N TYR A 1185 13.78 5.68 49.05
CA TYR A 1185 12.39 5.28 49.02
C TYR A 1185 12.32 3.76 48.87
N SER A 1186 11.35 3.15 49.54
CA SER A 1186 11.11 1.72 49.51
C SER A 1186 9.63 1.55 49.21
N LEU A 1187 9.34 1.40 47.93
CA LEU A 1187 8.02 1.37 47.33
C LEU A 1187 7.99 0.10 46.48
N ALA A 1188 7.12 -0.84 46.85
CA ALA A 1188 6.96 -2.11 46.14
C ALA A 1188 5.59 -2.09 45.46
N THR A 1189 5.51 -1.35 44.36
CA THR A 1189 4.28 -1.09 43.61
C THR A 1189 4.52 -1.27 42.11
N PRO A 1190 3.58 -1.83 41.33
CA PRO A 1190 3.82 -2.20 39.93
C PRO A 1190 4.24 -1.03 39.01
N GLY A 1191 3.66 0.17 39.18
CA GLY A 1191 3.99 1.36 38.38
C GLY A 1191 5.10 2.25 38.95
N LEU A 1192 5.74 1.87 40.07
CA LEU A 1192 6.84 2.62 40.66
C LEU A 1192 7.70 1.72 41.54
N THR A 1193 8.88 1.35 41.05
CA THR A 1193 9.91 0.62 41.80
C THR A 1193 10.99 1.55 42.32
N ASP A 1194 11.45 2.50 41.50
CA ASP A 1194 12.56 3.40 41.82
C ASP A 1194 12.29 4.83 41.36
N VAL A 1195 12.86 5.79 42.10
CA VAL A 1195 12.82 7.20 41.75
C VAL A 1195 14.22 7.77 41.80
N TYR A 1196 14.67 8.36 40.69
CA TYR A 1196 15.98 8.99 40.57
C TYR A 1196 15.82 10.47 40.24
N THR A 1197 16.77 11.29 40.69
CA THR A 1197 16.88 12.68 40.22
C THR A 1197 17.74 12.72 38.97
N PHE A 1198 17.42 13.57 37.99
CA PHE A 1198 18.15 13.75 36.74
C PHE A 1198 19.67 13.85 36.95
N GLU A 1199 20.12 14.76 37.83
CA GLU A 1199 21.54 14.95 38.16
C GLU A 1199 22.19 13.68 38.75
N TYR A 1200 21.44 12.89 39.53
CA TYR A 1200 21.97 11.67 40.14
C TYR A 1200 22.06 10.50 39.16
N ALA A 1201 21.03 10.30 38.34
CA ALA A 1201 21.04 9.27 37.31
C ALA A 1201 22.19 9.54 36.32
N ARG A 1202 22.29 10.79 35.88
CA ARG A 1202 23.32 11.23 34.96
C ARG A 1202 24.73 11.15 35.56
N ASP A 1203 24.99 11.77 36.71
CA ASP A 1203 26.38 11.95 37.20
C ASP A 1203 26.90 10.78 38.04
N THR A 1204 26.03 9.82 38.41
CA THR A 1204 26.41 8.73 39.34
C THR A 1204 26.03 7.34 38.86
N LEU A 1205 24.95 7.16 38.08
CA LEU A 1205 24.48 5.84 37.68
C LEU A 1205 24.87 5.44 36.26
N LEU A 1206 24.98 6.40 35.34
CA LEU A 1206 25.49 6.13 34.00
C LEU A 1206 27.00 5.86 34.05
N ASP A 1207 27.41 4.70 33.53
CA ASP A 1207 28.81 4.29 33.36
C ASP A 1207 29.46 4.95 32.13
N GLU A 1208 28.66 5.54 31.24
CA GLU A 1208 29.15 6.41 30.16
C GLU A 1208 29.95 7.57 30.75
N THR A 1209 31.26 7.57 30.50
CA THR A 1209 32.09 8.74 30.78
C THR A 1209 31.57 9.92 29.97
N ARG A 1210 31.42 11.08 30.62
CA ARG A 1210 31.19 12.36 29.94
C ARG A 1210 32.09 12.40 28.69
N PRO A 1211 31.54 12.60 27.48
CA PRO A 1211 32.36 12.71 26.28
C PRO A 1211 33.43 13.77 26.54
N GLY A 1212 34.70 13.36 26.43
CA GLY A 1212 35.88 14.10 26.90
C GLY A 1212 36.05 15.44 26.23
#